data_AF-A0A9E0PWP1-F1
#
_entry.id   AF-A0A9E0PWP1-F1
#
_cell.length_a   1.000
_cell.length_b   1.000
_cell.length_c   1.000
_cell.angle_alpha   90.00
_cell.angle_beta   90.00
_cell.angle_gamma   90.00
#
_symmetry.space_group_name_H-M   'P 1'
#
loop_
_entity.id
_entity.type
_entity.pdbx_description
1 polymer ?
#
loop_
_entity_poly.entity_id
_entity_poly.type
_entity_poly.pdbx_seq_one_letter_code
_entity_poly.pdbx_strand_id
1 'polypeptide(L)'
;MRSKSGNMLVFSTAVTIAIVAVLAFFSLSYVRLLGSNSEQRTAIEAAALAAARDLSMIAINTADYGWISLSDAAPTGSSTTAGDAYNIPVRGINTILGTLRLDLIIADQLADANLKTIIKADIVKAKAAQALLGTELSKSLAAGYGAKDINGNTVNVYADAENAYKSNQIRMTGSSNYINNSLKLSLGGITNGAMTNTPLPNPRAMADVPTAKQQNDFYLSYINIPTDGEDFVFAGIGDSMKLVDPRQWASVVPGLPYQVATIVKAEADQHVTDTQNPAGYNIHAVACAQPANVADPKPAPGALTFSFPDGIPPEIISPMSMLTNAQLNKGDNCSYQTSINGDYPIGVPTTQMDDLDWPHTSLAQSTGNVFRVAVLDWWKRAGTKLNVSSAVNMFQDSKFNFVAPGADVLWKTHSSPTSTTVYELGPIPAGNIHIYRVDPATGQVSYQNKPLTPLNLAVAGEDQMYSENVDALTSSIAKDTVVGPFEFPDTGYILDTVTLKKKFDVYIRDQVYQPGSTKGGKHAGEPMDYLPAAVTQLPAHLRPSQDLGGPGFGAYSYKPPPPPNKKNPGLPPAITSQSDFAENSGFTPSKYYQYSQGPGTGKNPKMRPTYQKNGMAVDIRFRRQVNTGTLAKSLGFDTGYVGEKLDAATVSTPARPPVPVPTVPDPTETGTDTGTDTGTSTGTGTGTDTGAGTGTL
;
A
#
# COMPACT_ATOMS: atom_id res chain seq x y z
N MET A 1 -22.89 -107.48 -31.72
CA MET A 1 -23.80 -106.49 -31.08
C MET A 1 -23.24 -105.09 -31.36
N ARG A 2 -24.05 -104.08 -31.69
CA ARG A 2 -23.56 -102.69 -31.92
C ARG A 2 -23.64 -101.88 -30.62
N SER A 3 -22.57 -101.16 -30.27
CA SER A 3 -22.52 -100.29 -29.08
C SER A 3 -23.38 -99.04 -29.27
N LYS A 4 -24.33 -98.80 -28.36
CA LYS A 4 -25.13 -97.56 -28.29
C LYS A 4 -24.44 -96.48 -27.43
N SER A 5 -23.16 -96.23 -27.66
CA SER A 5 -22.39 -95.15 -27.03
C SER A 5 -22.23 -94.00 -28.02
N GLY A 6 -23.24 -93.13 -28.10
CA GLY A 6 -23.21 -91.93 -28.94
C GLY A 6 -22.08 -90.97 -28.52
N ASN A 7 -21.67 -90.08 -29.43
CA ASN A 7 -20.42 -89.32 -29.33
C ASN A 7 -20.51 -88.10 -28.37
N MET A 8 -20.96 -88.34 -27.15
CA MET A 8 -21.33 -87.34 -26.15
C MET A 8 -20.13 -86.47 -25.69
N LEU A 9 -18.91 -87.02 -25.74
CA LEU A 9 -17.68 -86.28 -25.50
C LEU A 9 -17.46 -85.19 -26.56
N VAL A 10 -17.66 -85.50 -27.85
CA VAL A 10 -17.52 -84.53 -28.95
C VAL A 10 -18.61 -83.45 -28.89
N PHE A 11 -19.84 -83.81 -28.53
CA PHE A 11 -20.90 -82.81 -28.29
C PHE A 11 -20.55 -81.89 -27.11
N SER A 12 -20.09 -82.44 -25.99
CA SER A 12 -19.65 -81.64 -24.84
C SER A 12 -18.50 -80.70 -25.18
N THR A 13 -17.48 -81.18 -25.91
CA THR A 13 -16.35 -80.35 -26.35
C THR A 13 -16.80 -79.24 -27.30
N ALA A 14 -17.69 -79.52 -28.25
CA ALA A 14 -18.22 -78.52 -29.17
C ALA A 14 -19.03 -77.42 -28.45
N VAL A 15 -19.87 -77.81 -27.47
CA VAL A 15 -20.63 -76.85 -26.64
C VAL A 15 -19.69 -76.01 -25.76
N THR A 16 -18.67 -76.63 -25.14
CA THR A 16 -17.67 -75.88 -24.35
C THR A 16 -16.89 -74.89 -25.23
N ILE A 17 -16.46 -75.29 -26.43
CA ILE A 17 -15.77 -74.39 -27.37
C ILE A 17 -16.68 -73.22 -27.78
N ALA A 18 -17.97 -73.48 -28.05
CA ALA A 18 -18.92 -72.43 -28.40
C ALA A 18 -19.13 -71.42 -27.24
N ILE A 19 -19.27 -71.92 -26.00
CA ILE A 19 -19.40 -71.07 -24.80
C ILE A 19 -18.13 -70.24 -24.57
N VAL A 20 -16.94 -70.86 -24.68
CA VAL A 20 -15.66 -70.17 -24.55
C VAL A 20 -15.48 -69.10 -25.63
N ALA A 21 -15.88 -69.38 -26.88
CA ALA A 21 -15.84 -68.40 -27.96
C ALA A 21 -16.77 -67.20 -27.69
N VAL A 22 -18.02 -67.44 -27.26
CA VAL A 22 -18.98 -66.38 -26.90
C VAL A 22 -18.44 -65.52 -25.74
N LEU A 23 -17.89 -66.14 -24.70
CA LEU A 23 -17.28 -65.42 -23.57
C LEU A 23 -16.04 -64.62 -24.00
N ALA A 24 -15.21 -65.14 -24.91
CA ALA A 24 -14.06 -64.43 -25.46
C ALA A 24 -14.47 -63.21 -26.30
N PHE A 25 -15.47 -63.34 -27.17
CA PHE A 25 -16.00 -62.21 -27.94
C PHE A 25 -16.65 -61.15 -27.04
N PHE A 26 -17.46 -61.57 -26.05
CA PHE A 26 -18.02 -60.64 -25.06
C PHE A 26 -16.92 -59.89 -24.29
N SER A 27 -15.89 -60.61 -23.81
CA SER A 27 -14.76 -60.02 -23.10
C SER A 27 -14.00 -59.02 -23.97
N LEU A 28 -13.80 -59.31 -25.26
CA LEU A 28 -13.12 -58.41 -26.19
C LEU A 28 -13.93 -57.12 -26.45
N SER A 29 -15.24 -57.23 -26.69
CA SER A 29 -16.10 -56.04 -26.86
C SER A 29 -16.22 -55.23 -25.55
N TYR A 30 -16.29 -55.89 -24.40
CA TYR A 30 -16.33 -55.23 -23.09
C TYR A 30 -15.03 -54.48 -22.77
N VAL A 31 -13.86 -55.08 -23.03
CA VAL A 31 -12.55 -54.40 -22.88
C VAL A 31 -12.42 -53.19 -23.81
N ARG A 32 -12.94 -53.25 -25.04
CA ARG A 32 -12.98 -52.09 -25.95
C ARG A 32 -13.90 -50.97 -25.45
N LEU A 33 -15.06 -51.31 -24.90
CA LEU A 33 -16.00 -50.35 -24.32
C LEU A 33 -15.41 -49.66 -23.08
N LEU A 34 -14.74 -50.42 -22.19
CA LEU A 34 -14.01 -49.84 -21.06
C LEU A 34 -12.82 -48.98 -21.51
N GLY A 35 -12.09 -49.41 -22.55
CA GLY A 35 -10.99 -48.65 -23.14
C GLY A 35 -11.44 -47.28 -23.66
N SER A 36 -12.42 -47.25 -24.56
CA SER A 36 -12.96 -46.00 -25.13
C SER A 36 -13.59 -45.07 -24.08
N ASN A 37 -14.25 -45.63 -23.06
CA ASN A 37 -14.75 -44.85 -21.93
C ASN A 37 -13.60 -44.21 -21.12
N SER A 38 -12.52 -44.96 -20.86
CA SER A 38 -11.34 -44.46 -20.15
C SER A 38 -10.54 -43.44 -20.96
N GLU A 39 -10.42 -43.63 -22.29
CA GLU A 39 -9.82 -42.67 -23.23
C GLU A 39 -10.58 -41.33 -23.17
N GLN A 40 -11.90 -41.37 -23.39
CA GLN A 40 -12.73 -40.15 -23.37
C GLN A 40 -12.72 -39.46 -22.01
N ARG A 41 -12.82 -40.24 -20.91
CA ARG A 41 -12.76 -39.70 -19.56
C ARG A 41 -11.46 -38.93 -19.33
N THR A 42 -10.32 -39.50 -19.74
CA THR A 42 -9.01 -38.85 -19.63
C THR A 42 -8.97 -37.55 -20.45
N ALA A 43 -9.54 -37.55 -21.67
CA ALA A 43 -9.58 -36.37 -22.53
C ALA A 43 -10.44 -35.23 -21.96
N ILE A 44 -11.62 -35.51 -21.39
CA ILE A 44 -12.46 -34.47 -20.79
C ILE A 44 -11.90 -33.97 -19.44
N GLU A 45 -11.29 -34.85 -18.65
CA GLU A 45 -10.59 -34.48 -17.41
C GLU A 45 -9.39 -33.57 -17.72
N ALA A 46 -8.62 -33.85 -18.78
CA ALA A 46 -7.55 -32.98 -19.27
C ALA A 46 -8.06 -31.61 -19.76
N ALA A 47 -9.18 -31.58 -20.49
CA ALA A 47 -9.80 -30.34 -20.96
C ALA A 47 -10.28 -29.45 -19.80
N ALA A 48 -10.92 -30.05 -18.78
CA ALA A 48 -11.36 -29.33 -17.58
C ALA A 48 -10.17 -28.76 -16.79
N LEU A 49 -9.09 -29.54 -16.62
CA LEU A 49 -7.88 -29.11 -15.92
C LEU A 49 -7.12 -28.01 -16.68
N ALA A 50 -7.03 -28.09 -18.01
CA ALA A 50 -6.46 -27.02 -18.84
C ALA A 50 -7.27 -25.72 -18.67
N ALA A 51 -8.60 -25.79 -18.78
CA ALA A 51 -9.43 -24.61 -18.56
C ALA A 51 -9.28 -24.01 -17.15
N ALA A 52 -9.23 -24.85 -16.12
CA ALA A 52 -9.03 -24.40 -14.74
C ALA A 52 -7.63 -23.78 -14.51
N ARG A 53 -6.58 -24.26 -15.18
CA ARG A 53 -5.26 -23.61 -15.21
C ARG A 53 -5.36 -22.21 -15.79
N ASP A 54 -5.98 -22.09 -16.96
CA ASP A 54 -5.97 -20.87 -17.74
C ASP A 54 -6.79 -19.76 -17.08
N LEU A 55 -7.92 -20.11 -16.44
CA LEU A 55 -8.66 -19.19 -15.57
C LEU A 55 -7.83 -18.66 -14.38
N SER A 56 -6.91 -19.46 -13.82
CA SER A 56 -6.05 -18.99 -12.72
C SER A 56 -4.97 -17.99 -13.14
N MET A 57 -4.71 -17.88 -14.46
CA MET A 57 -3.76 -16.92 -15.02
C MET A 57 -4.40 -15.58 -15.38
N ILE A 58 -5.73 -15.51 -15.50
CA ILE A 58 -6.46 -14.29 -15.90
C ILE A 58 -6.35 -13.24 -14.80
N ALA A 59 -5.95 -12.02 -15.16
CA ALA A 59 -5.90 -10.86 -14.27
C ALA A 59 -6.62 -9.66 -14.89
N ILE A 60 -7.35 -8.91 -14.07
CA ILE A 60 -7.99 -7.65 -14.47
C ILE A 60 -7.56 -6.52 -13.53
N ASN A 61 -7.47 -5.30 -14.05
CA ASN A 61 -7.28 -4.11 -13.24
C ASN A 61 -8.64 -3.54 -12.80
N THR A 62 -8.72 -3.04 -11.58
CA THR A 62 -9.95 -2.53 -10.95
C THR A 62 -9.70 -1.20 -10.26
N ALA A 63 -10.75 -0.37 -10.20
CA ALA A 63 -10.67 1.00 -9.73
C ALA A 63 -10.21 1.14 -8.26
N ASP A 64 -10.50 0.16 -7.40
CA ASP A 64 -10.32 0.28 -5.94
C ASP A 64 -9.41 -0.79 -5.31
N TYR A 65 -9.06 -1.84 -6.07
CA TYR A 65 -8.17 -2.93 -5.62
C TYR A 65 -6.98 -3.17 -6.55
N GLY A 66 -6.84 -2.39 -7.62
CA GLY A 66 -5.80 -2.58 -8.62
C GLY A 66 -5.97 -3.91 -9.35
N TRP A 67 -4.86 -4.60 -9.58
CA TRP A 67 -4.86 -5.89 -10.27
C TRP A 67 -5.35 -7.03 -9.37
N ILE A 68 -6.41 -7.70 -9.81
CA ILE A 68 -7.01 -8.86 -9.14
C ILE A 68 -7.08 -10.09 -10.04
N SER A 69 -7.08 -11.27 -9.44
CA SER A 69 -7.19 -12.57 -10.12
C SER A 69 -7.83 -13.61 -9.18
N LEU A 70 -7.94 -14.84 -9.65
CA LEU A 70 -8.14 -16.01 -8.79
C LEU A 70 -6.85 -16.31 -7.97
N SER A 71 -5.67 -16.09 -8.57
CA SER A 71 -4.39 -16.24 -7.88
C SER A 71 -3.95 -14.96 -7.18
N ASP A 72 -3.17 -15.09 -6.11
CA ASP A 72 -2.20 -14.05 -5.74
C ASP A 72 -0.97 -14.18 -6.66
N ALA A 73 -0.23 -13.10 -6.89
CA ALA A 73 1.04 -13.14 -7.62
C ALA A 73 2.00 -12.03 -7.17
N ALA A 74 3.31 -12.32 -7.17
CA ALA A 74 4.36 -11.34 -6.90
C ALA A 74 4.41 -10.25 -7.99
N PRO A 75 5.03 -9.09 -7.69
CA PRO A 75 5.27 -8.01 -8.65
C PRO A 75 6.31 -8.38 -9.72
N THR A 76 5.93 -9.27 -10.63
CA THR A 76 6.77 -9.83 -11.70
C THR A 76 6.16 -9.64 -13.09
N GLY A 77 4.83 -9.52 -13.19
CA GLY A 77 4.11 -9.39 -14.46
C GLY A 77 4.51 -8.16 -15.27
N SER A 78 4.76 -8.34 -16.57
CA SER A 78 5.25 -7.25 -17.45
C SER A 78 4.22 -6.19 -17.84
N SER A 79 2.92 -6.47 -17.66
CA SER A 79 1.82 -5.50 -17.88
C SER A 79 1.24 -4.96 -16.56
N THR A 80 1.49 -5.61 -15.43
CA THR A 80 1.18 -5.10 -14.09
C THR A 80 2.29 -4.16 -13.60
N THR A 81 2.37 -2.95 -14.18
CA THR A 81 3.40 -1.93 -13.91
C THR A 81 2.78 -0.58 -13.50
N ALA A 82 3.41 0.13 -12.58
CA ALA A 82 3.07 1.48 -12.11
C ALA A 82 3.71 2.59 -12.98
N GLY A 83 3.34 3.86 -12.74
CA GLY A 83 3.86 5.02 -13.49
C GLY A 83 5.37 5.23 -13.35
N ASP A 84 5.96 4.87 -12.21
CA ASP A 84 7.41 4.85 -11.95
C ASP A 84 8.16 3.64 -12.53
N ALA A 85 7.51 2.86 -13.39
CA ALA A 85 8.03 1.66 -14.06
C ALA A 85 8.33 0.44 -13.15
N TYR A 86 8.01 0.46 -11.86
CA TYR A 86 8.02 -0.76 -11.03
C TYR A 86 6.78 -1.64 -11.29
N ASN A 87 6.96 -2.95 -11.21
CA ASN A 87 5.88 -3.91 -11.21
C ASN A 87 5.12 -3.90 -9.88
N ILE A 88 3.83 -4.22 -9.95
CA ILE A 88 2.90 -4.28 -8.83
C ILE A 88 2.31 -5.69 -8.66
N PRO A 89 1.98 -6.10 -7.42
CA PRO A 89 1.42 -7.43 -7.16
C PRO A 89 0.00 -7.58 -7.70
N VAL A 90 -0.44 -8.82 -7.87
CA VAL A 90 -1.84 -9.17 -8.13
C VAL A 90 -2.44 -9.80 -6.88
N ARG A 91 -3.62 -9.34 -6.46
CA ARG A 91 -4.30 -9.83 -5.24
C ARG A 91 -5.37 -10.86 -5.61
N GLY A 92 -5.35 -12.01 -4.96
CA GLY A 92 -6.38 -13.04 -5.15
C GLY A 92 -7.72 -12.58 -4.59
N ILE A 93 -8.83 -12.87 -5.27
CA ILE A 93 -10.15 -12.39 -4.84
C ILE A 93 -10.58 -12.92 -3.46
N ASN A 94 -10.25 -14.18 -3.15
CA ASN A 94 -10.43 -14.72 -1.80
C ASN A 94 -9.48 -14.10 -0.78
N THR A 95 -8.27 -13.70 -1.20
CA THR A 95 -7.33 -12.91 -0.37
C THR A 95 -7.99 -11.60 0.05
N ILE A 96 -8.64 -10.87 -0.86
CA ILE A 96 -9.29 -9.58 -0.56
C ILE A 96 -10.44 -9.78 0.43
N LEU A 97 -11.37 -10.69 0.14
CA LEU A 97 -12.52 -10.97 1.03
C LEU A 97 -12.10 -11.50 2.40
N GLY A 98 -11.11 -12.39 2.46
CA GLY A 98 -10.59 -12.93 3.71
C GLY A 98 -9.88 -11.89 4.57
N THR A 99 -9.31 -10.86 3.93
CA THR A 99 -8.69 -9.70 4.62
C THR A 99 -9.77 -8.82 5.22
N LEU A 100 -10.78 -8.39 4.45
CA LEU A 100 -11.85 -7.53 4.96
C LEU A 100 -12.69 -8.20 6.06
N ARG A 101 -12.86 -9.53 6.02
CA ARG A 101 -13.46 -10.29 7.14
C ARG A 101 -12.60 -10.23 8.39
N LEU A 102 -11.28 -10.34 8.24
CA LEU A 102 -10.31 -10.26 9.32
C LEU A 102 -10.24 -8.84 9.92
N ASP A 103 -10.32 -7.81 9.07
CA ASP A 103 -10.36 -6.40 9.49
C ASP A 103 -11.64 -6.09 10.28
N LEU A 104 -12.81 -6.62 9.88
CA LEU A 104 -14.06 -6.51 10.67
C LEU A 104 -13.93 -7.16 12.05
N ILE A 105 -13.25 -8.31 12.15
CA ILE A 105 -13.00 -8.96 13.45
C ILE A 105 -12.09 -8.08 14.32
N ILE A 106 -11.03 -7.47 13.75
CA ILE A 106 -10.18 -6.52 14.50
C ILE A 106 -11.02 -5.31 14.97
N ALA A 107 -11.84 -4.72 14.10
CA ALA A 107 -12.69 -3.58 14.44
C ALA A 107 -13.73 -3.91 15.53
N ASP A 108 -14.23 -5.15 15.58
CA ASP A 108 -15.07 -5.66 16.67
C ASP A 108 -14.31 -5.78 17.98
N GLN A 109 -13.11 -6.38 17.98
CA GLN A 109 -12.25 -6.49 19.17
C GLN A 109 -11.72 -5.14 19.68
N LEU A 110 -11.70 -4.12 18.83
CA LEU A 110 -11.44 -2.72 19.19
C LEU A 110 -12.70 -1.94 19.63
N ALA A 111 -13.89 -2.52 19.45
CA ALA A 111 -15.20 -1.88 19.64
C ALA A 111 -15.42 -0.59 18.83
N ASP A 112 -14.76 -0.45 17.67
CA ASP A 112 -14.75 0.79 16.88
C ASP A 112 -15.80 0.78 15.75
N ALA A 113 -16.93 1.44 16.01
CA ALA A 113 -18.06 1.52 15.06
C ALA A 113 -17.75 2.35 13.80
N ASN A 114 -16.84 3.33 13.87
CA ASN A 114 -16.46 4.14 12.71
C ASN A 114 -15.58 3.29 11.78
N LEU A 115 -14.64 2.54 12.33
CA LEU A 115 -13.79 1.60 11.59
C LEU A 115 -14.63 0.48 10.95
N LYS A 116 -15.61 -0.09 11.66
CA LYS A 116 -16.60 -1.02 11.06
C LYS A 116 -17.33 -0.40 9.87
N THR A 117 -17.74 0.87 9.97
CA THR A 117 -18.43 1.60 8.89
C THR A 117 -17.54 1.80 7.66
N ILE A 118 -16.26 2.14 7.87
CA ILE A 118 -15.24 2.27 6.82
C ILE A 118 -15.02 0.93 6.11
N ILE A 119 -14.81 -0.16 6.85
CA ILE A 119 -14.57 -1.50 6.28
C ILE A 119 -15.79 -1.99 5.47
N LYS A 120 -17.02 -1.70 5.92
CA LYS A 120 -18.23 -2.08 5.16
C LYS A 120 -18.35 -1.37 3.81
N ALA A 121 -17.92 -0.12 3.71
CA ALA A 121 -17.84 0.56 2.41
C ALA A 121 -16.85 -0.14 1.46
N ASP A 122 -15.73 -0.64 1.98
CA ASP A 122 -14.75 -1.40 1.19
C ASP A 122 -15.23 -2.82 0.84
N ILE A 123 -16.04 -3.46 1.68
CA ILE A 123 -16.69 -4.74 1.35
C ILE A 123 -17.62 -4.59 0.14
N VAL A 124 -18.31 -3.45 -0.01
CA VAL A 124 -19.08 -3.13 -1.23
C VAL A 124 -18.17 -3.01 -2.45
N LYS A 125 -17.05 -2.27 -2.36
CA LYS A 125 -16.06 -2.16 -3.45
C LYS A 125 -15.48 -3.54 -3.84
N ALA A 126 -15.17 -4.39 -2.86
CA ALA A 126 -14.66 -5.73 -3.08
C ALA A 126 -15.69 -6.64 -3.77
N LYS A 127 -16.97 -6.58 -3.36
CA LYS A 127 -18.08 -7.30 -4.01
C LYS A 127 -18.32 -6.80 -5.45
N ALA A 128 -18.08 -5.51 -5.74
CA ALA A 128 -18.11 -4.98 -7.11
C ALA A 128 -16.92 -5.47 -7.96
N ALA A 129 -15.69 -5.39 -7.45
CA ALA A 129 -14.49 -5.90 -8.11
C ALA A 129 -14.59 -7.42 -8.38
N GLN A 130 -15.18 -8.16 -7.44
CA GLN A 130 -15.51 -9.58 -7.57
C GLN A 130 -16.43 -9.87 -8.75
N ALA A 131 -17.47 -9.05 -8.97
CA ALA A 131 -18.40 -9.19 -10.08
C ALA A 131 -17.75 -8.91 -11.45
N LEU A 132 -16.82 -7.94 -11.52
CA LEU A 132 -16.02 -7.69 -12.73
C LEU A 132 -15.15 -8.91 -13.08
N LEU A 133 -14.47 -9.51 -12.09
CA LEU A 133 -13.66 -10.71 -12.32
C LEU A 133 -14.53 -11.91 -12.76
N GLY A 134 -15.66 -12.16 -12.08
CA GLY A 134 -16.60 -13.21 -12.48
C GLY A 134 -17.15 -13.03 -13.90
N THR A 135 -17.36 -11.78 -14.32
CA THR A 135 -17.77 -11.43 -15.69
C THR A 135 -16.68 -11.77 -16.71
N GLU A 136 -15.42 -11.42 -16.43
CA GLU A 136 -14.31 -11.70 -17.36
C GLU A 136 -13.98 -13.19 -17.47
N LEU A 137 -13.98 -13.91 -16.34
CA LEU A 137 -13.85 -15.38 -16.32
C LEU A 137 -14.96 -16.03 -17.17
N SER A 138 -16.20 -15.54 -17.07
CA SER A 138 -17.33 -16.06 -17.86
C SER A 138 -17.17 -15.82 -19.36
N LYS A 139 -16.67 -14.65 -19.79
CA LYS A 139 -16.35 -14.38 -21.21
C LYS A 139 -15.24 -15.29 -21.74
N SER A 140 -14.23 -15.56 -20.92
CA SER A 140 -13.02 -16.29 -21.33
C SER A 140 -13.29 -17.72 -21.82
N LEU A 141 -14.42 -18.31 -21.42
CA LEU A 141 -14.88 -19.62 -21.89
C LEU A 141 -15.42 -19.63 -23.33
N ALA A 142 -15.64 -18.47 -23.96
CA ALA A 142 -16.18 -18.39 -25.32
C ALA A 142 -15.12 -18.71 -26.37
N ALA A 143 -15.49 -19.51 -27.38
CA ALA A 143 -14.63 -19.82 -28.51
C ALA A 143 -14.20 -18.55 -29.25
N GLY A 144 -12.89 -18.35 -29.41
CA GLY A 144 -12.31 -17.15 -30.04
C GLY A 144 -12.16 -15.93 -29.12
N TYR A 145 -12.58 -16.00 -27.85
CA TYR A 145 -12.21 -14.99 -26.85
C TYR A 145 -10.83 -15.27 -26.28
N GLY A 146 -10.07 -14.20 -26.02
CA GLY A 146 -8.75 -14.27 -25.42
C GLY A 146 -8.61 -13.27 -24.28
N ALA A 147 -8.65 -13.77 -23.04
CA ALA A 147 -8.44 -12.97 -21.83
C ALA A 147 -6.94 -12.62 -21.65
N LYS A 148 -6.58 -11.88 -20.60
CA LYS A 148 -5.20 -11.41 -20.37
C LYS A 148 -4.57 -11.93 -19.07
N ASP A 149 -3.30 -12.32 -19.16
CA ASP A 149 -2.46 -12.62 -17.99
C ASP A 149 -1.75 -11.36 -17.46
N ILE A 150 -1.02 -11.52 -16.34
CA ILE A 150 -0.23 -10.46 -15.69
C ILE A 150 0.87 -9.84 -16.58
N ASN A 151 1.20 -10.50 -17.70
CA ASN A 151 2.22 -10.06 -18.65
C ASN A 151 1.64 -9.33 -19.86
N GLY A 152 0.33 -9.48 -20.12
CA GLY A 152 -0.36 -8.99 -21.31
C GLY A 152 -0.52 -10.04 -22.42
N ASN A 153 -0.09 -11.28 -22.17
CA ASN A 153 -0.29 -12.42 -23.07
C ASN A 153 -1.78 -12.75 -23.18
N THR A 154 -2.18 -13.31 -24.31
CA THR A 154 -3.56 -13.76 -24.53
C THR A 154 -3.75 -15.19 -24.01
N VAL A 155 -4.74 -15.38 -23.14
CA VAL A 155 -5.14 -16.65 -22.53
C VAL A 155 -6.43 -17.14 -23.21
N ASN A 156 -6.37 -18.26 -23.95
CA ASN A 156 -7.45 -18.70 -24.84
C ASN A 156 -8.15 -19.96 -24.30
N VAL A 157 -8.75 -19.83 -23.11
CA VAL A 157 -9.27 -20.94 -22.28
C VAL A 157 -10.03 -22.02 -23.07
N TYR A 158 -10.92 -21.63 -23.98
CA TYR A 158 -11.63 -22.58 -24.85
C TYR A 158 -10.71 -23.37 -25.78
N ALA A 159 -9.79 -22.69 -26.47
CA ALA A 159 -8.89 -23.32 -27.44
C ALA A 159 -7.86 -24.23 -26.75
N ASP A 160 -7.32 -23.79 -25.61
CA ASP A 160 -6.35 -24.56 -24.84
C ASP A 160 -6.99 -25.81 -24.19
N ALA A 161 -8.25 -25.71 -23.75
CA ALA A 161 -9.05 -26.87 -23.34
C ALA A 161 -9.35 -27.84 -24.51
N GLU A 162 -9.69 -27.32 -25.70
CA GLU A 162 -9.93 -28.17 -26.87
C GLU A 162 -8.64 -28.88 -27.36
N ASN A 163 -7.50 -28.19 -27.28
CA ASN A 163 -6.18 -28.75 -27.55
C ASN A 163 -5.79 -29.83 -26.53
N ALA A 164 -6.12 -29.64 -25.24
CA ALA A 164 -5.94 -30.64 -24.21
C ALA A 164 -6.85 -31.87 -24.41
N TYR A 165 -8.09 -31.68 -24.87
CA TYR A 165 -8.97 -32.79 -25.26
C TYR A 165 -8.38 -33.58 -26.44
N LYS A 166 -8.01 -32.86 -27.51
CA LYS A 166 -7.53 -33.46 -28.77
C LYS A 166 -6.20 -34.20 -28.62
N SER A 167 -5.30 -33.72 -27.75
CA SER A 167 -3.99 -34.36 -27.51
C SER A 167 -4.07 -35.68 -26.72
N ASN A 168 -5.15 -35.92 -25.98
CA ASN A 168 -5.35 -37.16 -25.21
C ASN A 168 -6.08 -38.28 -25.99
N GLN A 169 -6.27 -38.13 -27.31
CA GLN A 169 -6.81 -39.18 -28.18
C GLN A 169 -5.79 -40.30 -28.46
N ILE A 170 -5.52 -41.13 -27.46
CA ILE A 170 -4.97 -42.48 -27.68
C ILE A 170 -6.06 -43.33 -28.38
N ARG A 171 -5.64 -44.31 -29.20
CA ARG A 171 -6.53 -45.09 -30.09
C ARG A 171 -6.36 -46.60 -29.88
N MET A 172 -6.84 -47.15 -28.77
CA MET A 172 -6.50 -48.53 -28.37
C MET A 172 -7.11 -49.65 -29.22
N THR A 173 -8.30 -49.50 -29.82
CA THR A 173 -8.78 -50.30 -30.99
C THR A 173 -10.15 -49.84 -31.51
N GLY A 174 -10.17 -48.82 -32.37
CA GLY A 174 -11.39 -48.34 -33.05
C GLY A 174 -11.18 -46.97 -33.68
N SER A 175 -12.07 -46.54 -34.59
CA SER A 175 -12.03 -45.18 -35.14
C SER A 175 -12.84 -44.22 -34.27
N SER A 176 -12.31 -43.96 -33.08
CA SER A 176 -12.85 -42.97 -32.16
C SER A 176 -12.40 -41.56 -32.53
N ASN A 177 -13.33 -40.61 -32.60
CA ASN A 177 -13.08 -39.23 -33.04
C ASN A 177 -13.89 -38.22 -32.20
N TYR A 178 -13.26 -37.14 -31.75
CA TYR A 178 -13.95 -35.97 -31.20
C TYR A 178 -14.94 -35.39 -32.22
N ILE A 179 -16.17 -35.09 -31.79
CA ILE A 179 -17.13 -34.38 -32.63
C ILE A 179 -16.76 -32.90 -32.61
N ASN A 180 -16.36 -32.37 -33.76
CA ASN A 180 -15.86 -30.99 -33.86
C ASN A 180 -16.94 -29.98 -33.43
N ASN A 181 -16.55 -28.99 -32.62
CA ASN A 181 -17.44 -28.02 -31.96
C ASN A 181 -18.42 -28.63 -30.93
N SER A 182 -18.18 -29.84 -30.41
CA SER A 182 -18.99 -30.40 -29.31
C SER A 182 -18.55 -29.94 -27.92
N LEU A 183 -17.30 -29.48 -27.75
CA LEU A 183 -16.80 -28.98 -26.48
C LEU A 183 -17.63 -27.77 -26.00
N LYS A 184 -18.08 -27.84 -24.75
CA LYS A 184 -18.73 -26.76 -24.02
C LYS A 184 -18.01 -26.59 -22.68
N LEU A 185 -17.71 -25.34 -22.34
CA LEU A 185 -17.20 -24.96 -21.03
C LEU A 185 -18.27 -24.12 -20.32
N SER A 186 -18.42 -24.32 -19.02
CA SER A 186 -19.30 -23.51 -18.17
C SER A 186 -18.73 -23.34 -16.77
N LEU A 187 -19.03 -22.24 -16.10
CA LEU A 187 -18.63 -21.99 -14.72
C LEU A 187 -19.78 -22.33 -13.75
N GLY A 188 -19.43 -22.85 -12.59
CA GLY A 188 -20.35 -23.03 -11.47
C GLY A 188 -19.64 -23.00 -10.12
N GLY A 189 -20.37 -23.32 -9.06
CA GLY A 189 -19.86 -23.64 -7.74
C GLY A 189 -20.10 -25.11 -7.38
N ILE A 190 -19.84 -25.44 -6.12
CA ILE A 190 -19.99 -26.82 -5.58
C ILE A 190 -20.81 -26.82 -4.30
N THR A 191 -21.80 -27.71 -4.26
CA THR A 191 -22.91 -27.69 -3.29
C THR A 191 -22.53 -27.98 -1.84
N ASN A 192 -21.44 -28.71 -1.58
CA ASN A 192 -20.91 -28.98 -0.23
C ASN A 192 -19.66 -28.15 0.10
N GLY A 193 -19.21 -27.29 -0.83
CA GLY A 193 -17.92 -26.62 -0.76
C GLY A 193 -16.71 -27.56 -0.90
N ALA A 194 -15.53 -26.96 -1.00
CA ALA A 194 -14.24 -27.63 -0.87
C ALA A 194 -13.20 -26.67 -0.28
N MET A 195 -12.16 -27.23 0.34
CA MET A 195 -11.02 -26.49 0.90
C MET A 195 -10.45 -25.49 -0.12
N THR A 196 -10.41 -24.22 0.28
CA THR A 196 -9.70 -23.15 -0.43
C THR A 196 -8.24 -23.08 0.01
N ASN A 197 -7.43 -22.27 -0.67
CA ASN A 197 -6.11 -21.89 -0.17
C ASN A 197 -6.14 -20.71 0.83
N THR A 198 -7.32 -20.22 1.23
CA THR A 198 -7.48 -18.98 2.00
C THR A 198 -7.56 -19.29 3.50
N PRO A 199 -6.54 -18.91 4.30
CA PRO A 199 -6.43 -19.34 5.69
C PRO A 199 -7.43 -18.64 6.59
N LEU A 200 -7.78 -19.30 7.69
CA LEU A 200 -8.54 -18.68 8.78
C LEU A 200 -7.70 -17.61 9.51
N PRO A 201 -8.33 -16.55 10.06
CA PRO A 201 -7.65 -15.55 10.87
C PRO A 201 -6.86 -16.14 12.03
N ASN A 202 -5.66 -15.59 12.26
CA ASN A 202 -4.79 -15.99 13.37
C ASN A 202 -4.90 -15.00 14.55
N PRO A 203 -4.96 -15.47 15.81
CA PRO A 203 -5.04 -16.87 16.22
C PRO A 203 -6.42 -17.47 15.92
N ARG A 204 -6.46 -18.78 15.63
CA ARG A 204 -7.68 -19.52 15.24
C ARG A 204 -8.90 -19.32 16.15
N ALA A 205 -8.70 -19.04 17.44
CA ALA A 205 -9.77 -18.75 18.39
C ALA A 205 -10.59 -17.49 18.02
N MET A 206 -9.98 -16.53 17.32
CA MET A 206 -10.63 -15.31 16.81
C MET A 206 -11.18 -15.45 15.39
N ALA A 207 -11.06 -16.61 14.75
CA ALA A 207 -11.52 -16.81 13.38
C ALA A 207 -13.07 -16.79 13.25
N ASP A 208 -13.79 -17.13 14.33
CA ASP A 208 -15.23 -17.40 14.36
C ASP A 208 -15.74 -18.15 13.12
N VAL A 209 -15.32 -19.41 12.97
CA VAL A 209 -15.77 -20.28 11.88
C VAL A 209 -16.20 -21.64 12.46
N PRO A 210 -17.48 -22.04 12.33
CA PRO A 210 -17.93 -23.37 12.75
C PRO A 210 -17.12 -24.48 12.05
N THR A 211 -16.81 -25.57 12.75
CA THR A 211 -15.95 -26.66 12.22
C THR A 211 -16.45 -27.24 10.90
N ALA A 212 -17.77 -27.29 10.68
CA ALA A 212 -18.38 -27.76 9.43
C ALA A 212 -18.25 -26.79 8.23
N LYS A 213 -17.66 -25.60 8.43
CA LYS A 213 -17.44 -24.56 7.40
C LYS A 213 -15.95 -24.31 7.11
N GLN A 214 -15.06 -25.12 7.66
CA GLN A 214 -13.60 -25.03 7.50
C GLN A 214 -12.99 -26.42 7.25
N GLN A 215 -11.80 -26.45 6.66
CA GLN A 215 -11.00 -27.67 6.51
C GLN A 215 -9.51 -27.32 6.58
N ASN A 216 -8.75 -28.06 7.40
CA ASN A 216 -7.29 -27.89 7.56
C ASN A 216 -6.84 -26.44 7.80
N ASP A 217 -7.65 -25.67 8.53
CA ASP A 217 -7.42 -24.27 8.91
C ASP A 217 -7.55 -23.27 7.74
N PHE A 218 -8.25 -23.70 6.67
CA PHE A 218 -8.71 -22.89 5.56
C PHE A 218 -10.25 -22.80 5.50
N TYR A 219 -10.75 -21.76 4.84
CA TYR A 219 -12.18 -21.63 4.53
C TYR A 219 -12.64 -22.70 3.52
N LEU A 220 -13.88 -23.20 3.67
CA LEU A 220 -14.56 -23.89 2.59
C LEU A 220 -15.16 -22.89 1.59
N SER A 221 -15.02 -23.20 0.30
CA SER A 221 -15.64 -22.44 -0.79
C SER A 221 -17.16 -22.65 -0.86
N TYR A 222 -17.88 -21.70 -1.46
CA TYR A 222 -19.33 -21.77 -1.67
C TYR A 222 -20.16 -22.01 -0.40
N ILE A 223 -19.65 -21.54 0.74
CA ILE A 223 -20.36 -21.51 2.02
C ILE A 223 -20.30 -20.07 2.54
N ASN A 224 -21.45 -19.52 2.93
CA ASN A 224 -21.52 -18.20 3.56
C ASN A 224 -21.07 -18.25 5.03
N ILE A 225 -20.15 -17.37 5.41
CA ILE A 225 -19.64 -17.21 6.77
C ILE A 225 -19.79 -15.74 7.21
N PRO A 226 -21.00 -15.31 7.58
CA PRO A 226 -21.29 -13.91 7.88
C PRO A 226 -20.52 -13.42 9.11
N THR A 227 -20.24 -12.12 9.18
CA THR A 227 -19.47 -11.48 10.27
C THR A 227 -19.86 -10.01 10.37
N ASP A 228 -20.20 -9.55 11.58
CA ASP A 228 -20.75 -8.21 11.85
C ASP A 228 -21.96 -7.82 10.95
N GLY A 229 -22.73 -8.81 10.50
CA GLY A 229 -23.86 -8.64 9.58
C GLY A 229 -23.49 -8.58 8.09
N GLU A 230 -22.21 -8.62 7.73
CA GLU A 230 -21.76 -8.77 6.34
C GLU A 230 -21.60 -10.23 5.94
N ASP A 231 -22.15 -10.61 4.80
CA ASP A 231 -21.96 -11.93 4.21
C ASP A 231 -20.60 -12.08 3.53
N PHE A 232 -19.97 -13.25 3.70
CA PHE A 232 -18.70 -13.63 3.07
C PHE A 232 -18.80 -15.02 2.44
N VAL A 233 -18.66 -15.08 1.10
CA VAL A 233 -18.61 -16.31 0.31
C VAL A 233 -17.28 -16.37 -0.44
N PHE A 234 -16.50 -17.43 -0.18
CA PHE A 234 -15.23 -17.69 -0.84
C PHE A 234 -15.43 -18.52 -2.12
N ALA A 235 -14.69 -18.16 -3.17
CA ALA A 235 -14.71 -18.89 -4.44
C ALA A 235 -13.91 -20.20 -4.35
N GLY A 236 -14.23 -21.15 -5.23
CA GLY A 236 -13.52 -22.44 -5.32
C GLY A 236 -12.14 -22.29 -5.93
N ILE A 237 -11.14 -22.01 -5.10
CA ILE A 237 -9.75 -21.75 -5.52
C ILE A 237 -8.83 -22.54 -4.60
N GLY A 238 -8.13 -23.54 -5.15
CA GLY A 238 -7.31 -24.48 -4.40
C GLY A 238 -5.86 -24.03 -4.23
N ASP A 239 -5.16 -24.75 -3.36
CA ASP A 239 -3.70 -24.87 -3.30
C ASP A 239 -3.13 -25.60 -4.52
N SER A 240 -3.92 -26.46 -5.15
CA SER A 240 -3.61 -27.20 -6.37
C SER A 240 -4.84 -27.34 -7.27
N MET A 241 -4.60 -27.54 -8.57
CA MET A 241 -5.65 -27.84 -9.53
C MET A 241 -6.08 -29.29 -9.34
N LYS A 242 -7.40 -29.52 -9.25
CA LYS A 242 -7.95 -30.84 -8.94
C LYS A 242 -9.28 -31.05 -9.64
N LEU A 243 -9.53 -32.30 -10.03
CA LEU A 243 -10.83 -32.75 -10.50
C LEU A 243 -11.84 -32.74 -9.34
N VAL A 244 -13.10 -32.52 -9.71
CA VAL A 244 -14.25 -32.41 -8.80
C VAL A 244 -15.34 -33.34 -9.33
N ASP A 245 -16.10 -34.01 -8.43
CA ASP A 245 -17.26 -34.81 -8.83
C ASP A 245 -18.31 -33.91 -9.52
N PRO A 246 -18.65 -34.14 -10.81
CA PRO A 246 -19.67 -33.37 -11.51
C PRO A 246 -21.05 -33.39 -10.84
N ARG A 247 -21.33 -34.37 -9.97
CA ARG A 247 -22.57 -34.43 -9.17
C ARG A 247 -22.65 -33.35 -8.10
N GLN A 248 -21.52 -32.78 -7.67
CA GLN A 248 -21.50 -31.68 -6.71
C GLN A 248 -21.60 -30.30 -7.38
N TRP A 249 -21.32 -30.22 -8.68
CA TRP A 249 -21.34 -28.97 -9.45
C TRP A 249 -22.76 -28.41 -9.59
N ALA A 250 -22.90 -27.11 -9.43
CA ALA A 250 -24.12 -26.37 -9.73
C ALA A 250 -23.77 -25.02 -10.35
N SER A 251 -24.51 -24.58 -11.38
CA SER A 251 -24.32 -23.26 -11.98
C SER A 251 -24.51 -22.13 -10.96
N VAL A 252 -25.50 -22.28 -10.07
CA VAL A 252 -25.68 -21.48 -8.85
C VAL A 252 -25.85 -22.42 -7.66
N VAL A 253 -25.07 -22.23 -6.60
CA VAL A 253 -25.21 -22.99 -5.35
C VAL A 253 -26.38 -22.41 -4.54
N PRO A 254 -27.39 -23.21 -4.17
CA PRO A 254 -28.59 -22.70 -3.49
C PRO A 254 -28.28 -22.05 -2.12
N GLY A 255 -29.00 -20.97 -1.81
CA GLY A 255 -28.95 -20.32 -0.48
C GLY A 255 -27.74 -19.42 -0.24
N LEU A 256 -26.90 -19.16 -1.24
CA LEU A 256 -25.83 -18.17 -1.15
C LEU A 256 -26.33 -16.76 -1.49
N PRO A 257 -25.88 -15.71 -0.77
CA PRO A 257 -26.22 -14.32 -1.08
C PRO A 257 -25.54 -13.82 -2.36
N TYR A 258 -24.36 -14.36 -2.68
CA TYR A 258 -23.62 -14.14 -3.92
C TYR A 258 -22.62 -15.29 -4.14
N GLN A 259 -22.05 -15.41 -5.34
CA GLN A 259 -20.94 -16.33 -5.65
C GLN A 259 -20.09 -15.79 -6.82
N VAL A 260 -18.81 -16.18 -6.87
CA VAL A 260 -18.07 -16.25 -8.15
C VAL A 260 -18.05 -17.70 -8.57
N ALA A 261 -18.60 -17.99 -9.74
CA ALA A 261 -18.48 -19.29 -10.35
C ALA A 261 -17.03 -19.49 -10.84
N THR A 262 -16.29 -20.44 -10.25
CA THR A 262 -14.90 -20.75 -10.62
C THR A 262 -14.66 -22.21 -10.96
N ILE A 263 -15.59 -23.12 -10.61
CA ILE A 263 -15.46 -24.53 -10.94
C ILE A 263 -15.87 -24.71 -12.40
N VAL A 264 -14.90 -25.03 -13.25
CA VAL A 264 -15.15 -25.30 -14.66
C VAL A 264 -15.81 -26.65 -14.80
N LYS A 265 -16.94 -26.72 -15.49
CA LYS A 265 -17.47 -27.95 -16.07
C LYS A 265 -17.17 -27.94 -17.56
N ALA A 266 -16.43 -28.95 -18.01
CA ALA A 266 -16.21 -29.25 -19.43
C ALA A 266 -17.12 -30.42 -19.85
N GLU A 267 -17.76 -30.29 -21.00
CA GLU A 267 -18.66 -31.29 -21.59
C GLU A 267 -18.31 -31.47 -23.07
N ALA A 268 -18.18 -32.70 -23.57
CA ALA A 268 -17.90 -32.96 -24.99
C ALA A 268 -18.43 -34.31 -25.48
N ASP A 269 -18.63 -34.42 -26.79
CA ASP A 269 -19.13 -35.63 -27.45
C ASP A 269 -18.03 -36.30 -28.29
N GLN A 270 -17.94 -37.62 -28.19
CA GLN A 270 -16.98 -38.43 -28.93
C GLN A 270 -17.71 -39.52 -29.71
N HIS A 271 -17.49 -39.56 -31.02
CA HIS A 271 -18.06 -40.57 -31.90
C HIS A 271 -17.15 -41.80 -31.93
N VAL A 272 -17.70 -42.97 -31.58
CA VAL A 272 -17.00 -44.25 -31.58
C VAL A 272 -17.63 -45.14 -32.65
N THR A 273 -16.84 -45.60 -33.62
CA THR A 273 -17.23 -46.71 -34.50
C THR A 273 -16.51 -48.00 -34.10
N ASP A 274 -17.21 -49.12 -34.25
CA ASP A 274 -16.64 -50.45 -34.05
C ASP A 274 -17.10 -51.42 -35.15
N THR A 275 -16.54 -52.63 -35.15
CA THR A 275 -16.78 -53.66 -36.19
C THR A 275 -18.17 -54.32 -36.12
N GLN A 276 -18.96 -54.06 -35.08
CA GLN A 276 -20.31 -54.57 -34.87
C GLN A 276 -21.37 -53.49 -35.15
N ASN A 277 -21.04 -52.21 -34.93
CA ASN A 277 -21.86 -51.05 -35.29
C ASN A 277 -21.08 -50.05 -36.19
N PRO A 278 -21.12 -50.24 -37.53
CA PRO A 278 -20.42 -49.36 -38.48
C PRO A 278 -20.96 -47.92 -38.55
N ALA A 279 -22.19 -47.68 -38.09
CA ALA A 279 -22.76 -46.33 -37.96
C ALA A 279 -22.27 -45.60 -36.70
N GLY A 280 -21.60 -46.32 -35.80
CA GLY A 280 -21.08 -45.81 -34.54
C GLY A 280 -22.14 -45.37 -33.54
N TYR A 281 -21.66 -44.75 -32.46
CA TYR A 281 -22.47 -44.12 -31.44
C TYR A 281 -21.70 -42.96 -30.81
N ASN A 282 -22.43 -41.98 -30.27
CA ASN A 282 -21.84 -40.85 -29.58
C ASN A 282 -21.84 -41.16 -28.07
N ILE A 283 -20.68 -41.02 -27.44
CA ILE A 283 -20.56 -41.04 -25.98
C ILE A 283 -20.39 -39.58 -25.52
N HIS A 284 -21.18 -39.18 -24.53
CA HIS A 284 -21.09 -37.88 -23.88
C HIS A 284 -20.26 -37.99 -22.60
N ALA A 285 -19.30 -37.09 -22.39
CA ALA A 285 -18.48 -37.08 -21.19
C ALA A 285 -18.41 -35.68 -20.55
N VAL A 286 -18.34 -35.67 -19.23
CA VAL A 286 -18.35 -34.48 -18.37
C VAL A 286 -17.26 -34.61 -17.32
N ALA A 287 -16.47 -33.56 -17.14
CA ALA A 287 -15.57 -33.41 -16.00
C ALA A 287 -15.70 -32.03 -15.38
N CYS A 288 -15.44 -31.93 -14.08
CA CYS A 288 -15.34 -30.66 -13.36
C CYS A 288 -13.94 -30.47 -12.79
N ALA A 289 -13.43 -29.24 -12.76
CA ALA A 289 -12.12 -28.90 -12.23
C ALA A 289 -12.13 -27.61 -11.41
N GLN A 290 -11.39 -27.63 -10.30
CA GLN A 290 -11.15 -26.47 -9.44
C GLN A 290 -9.82 -25.80 -9.83
N PRO A 291 -9.78 -24.48 -10.08
CA PRO A 291 -8.56 -23.73 -10.35
C PRO A 291 -7.67 -23.63 -9.10
N ALA A 292 -6.38 -23.38 -9.31
CA ALA A 292 -5.41 -23.13 -8.24
C ALA A 292 -5.18 -21.63 -8.00
N ASN A 293 -4.54 -21.31 -6.88
CA ASN A 293 -3.82 -20.06 -6.61
C ASN A 293 -2.40 -20.45 -6.20
N VAL A 294 -1.41 -19.99 -6.96
CA VAL A 294 0.00 -20.14 -6.60
C VAL A 294 0.31 -19.07 -5.56
N ALA A 295 0.34 -19.47 -4.28
CA ALA A 295 0.47 -18.56 -3.14
C ALA A 295 1.89 -17.94 -3.05
N ASP A 296 2.16 -17.00 -3.94
CA ASP A 296 3.40 -16.25 -4.06
C ASP A 296 3.63 -15.34 -2.83
N PRO A 297 4.85 -15.20 -2.30
CA PRO A 297 5.12 -14.30 -1.18
C PRO A 297 4.78 -12.83 -1.52
N LYS A 298 3.63 -12.38 -1.00
CA LYS A 298 3.16 -10.99 -1.08
C LYS A 298 4.28 -10.02 -0.64
N PRO A 299 4.43 -8.86 -1.31
CA PRO A 299 5.36 -7.80 -0.90
C PRO A 299 5.23 -7.44 0.58
N ALA A 300 6.34 -7.00 1.19
CA ALA A 300 6.31 -6.49 2.55
C ALA A 300 5.24 -5.38 2.69
N PRO A 301 4.35 -5.42 3.72
CA PRO A 301 3.22 -4.50 3.82
C PRO A 301 3.62 -3.02 3.91
N GLY A 302 4.83 -2.76 4.42
CA GLY A 302 5.32 -1.44 4.76
C GLY A 302 5.18 -1.15 6.25
N ALA A 303 5.62 0.04 6.63
CA ALA A 303 5.60 0.55 7.99
C ALA A 303 4.51 1.60 8.19
N LEU A 304 3.79 1.49 9.30
CA LEU A 304 2.98 2.56 9.88
C LEU A 304 3.88 3.33 10.85
N THR A 305 4.04 4.64 10.67
CA THR A 305 4.87 5.49 11.54
C THR A 305 4.08 6.57 12.25
N PHE A 306 4.53 6.89 13.46
CA PHE A 306 4.14 8.10 14.19
C PHE A 306 5.38 8.95 14.43
N SER A 307 5.42 10.13 13.83
CA SER A 307 6.57 11.04 13.82
C SER A 307 6.33 12.23 14.73
N PHE A 308 7.16 12.39 15.77
CA PHE A 308 7.10 13.48 16.75
C PHE A 308 8.42 14.28 16.74
N PRO A 309 8.78 14.95 15.65
CA PRO A 309 10.06 15.65 15.50
C PRO A 309 10.31 16.75 16.55
N ASP A 310 9.23 17.36 17.02
CA ASP A 310 9.22 18.53 17.93
C ASP A 310 8.81 18.13 19.37
N GLY A 311 8.84 16.84 19.68
CA GLY A 311 8.37 16.22 20.93
C GLY A 311 6.94 15.68 20.84
N ILE A 312 6.64 14.66 21.65
CA ILE A 312 5.32 14.01 21.70
C ILE A 312 4.30 14.92 22.43
N PRO A 313 3.06 15.13 21.92
CA PRO A 313 1.97 15.69 22.70
C PRO A 313 1.64 14.77 23.89
N PRO A 314 1.68 15.22 25.15
CA PRO A 314 1.52 14.32 26.30
C PRO A 314 0.18 13.57 26.37
N GLU A 315 -0.87 14.09 25.73
CA GLU A 315 -2.17 13.44 25.58
C GLU A 315 -2.23 12.33 24.50
N ILE A 316 -1.14 12.12 23.76
CA ILE A 316 -1.01 11.13 22.68
C ILE A 316 0.06 10.13 23.10
N ILE A 317 -0.37 9.01 23.69
CA ILE A 317 0.52 8.02 24.34
C ILE A 317 0.59 6.68 23.59
N SER A 318 -0.29 6.45 22.62
CA SER A 318 -0.34 5.23 21.81
C SER A 318 -1.18 5.46 20.55
N PRO A 319 -1.17 4.54 19.55
CA PRO A 319 -2.07 4.62 18.39
C PRO A 319 -3.56 4.71 18.78
N MET A 320 -3.97 4.16 19.92
CA MET A 320 -5.36 4.25 20.43
C MET A 320 -5.76 5.68 20.77
N SER A 321 -4.79 6.55 21.04
CA SER A 321 -5.03 7.97 21.28
C SER A 321 -5.61 8.67 20.04
N MET A 322 -5.30 8.20 18.82
CA MET A 322 -5.93 8.71 17.59
C MET A 322 -7.42 8.40 17.53
N LEU A 323 -7.80 7.19 17.96
CA LEU A 323 -9.18 6.69 17.90
C LEU A 323 -10.08 7.30 18.99
N THR A 324 -9.48 7.75 20.11
CA THR A 324 -10.19 8.11 21.34
C THR A 324 -10.01 9.56 21.81
N ASN A 325 -8.99 10.29 21.34
CA ASN A 325 -8.80 11.69 21.75
C ASN A 325 -9.93 12.58 21.19
N ALA A 326 -10.65 13.25 22.09
CA ALA A 326 -11.82 14.04 21.77
C ALA A 326 -11.53 15.24 20.86
N GLN A 327 -10.31 15.80 20.84
CA GLN A 327 -9.95 16.90 19.92
C GLN A 327 -9.81 16.37 18.48
N LEU A 328 -9.10 15.24 18.30
CA LEU A 328 -8.88 14.60 17.00
C LEU A 328 -10.14 13.96 16.37
N ASN A 329 -11.18 13.72 17.17
CA ASN A 329 -12.45 13.10 16.74
C ASN A 329 -13.64 14.10 16.76
N LYS A 330 -13.39 15.41 16.91
CA LYS A 330 -14.44 16.45 16.99
C LYS A 330 -14.87 16.95 15.61
N GLY A 331 -15.87 16.30 15.02
CA GLY A 331 -16.51 16.76 13.78
C GLY A 331 -15.53 16.84 12.61
N ASP A 332 -15.88 17.63 11.60
CA ASP A 332 -15.01 17.88 10.45
C ASP A 332 -13.89 18.83 10.90
N ASN A 333 -12.66 18.31 10.97
CA ASN A 333 -11.53 19.02 11.58
C ASN A 333 -10.20 18.89 10.83
N CYS A 334 -10.15 18.14 9.73
CA CYS A 334 -8.96 17.99 8.90
C CYS A 334 -9.29 18.14 7.41
N SER A 335 -8.29 18.46 6.59
CA SER A 335 -8.42 18.30 5.13
C SER A 335 -8.50 16.81 4.76
N TYR A 336 -8.86 16.54 3.50
CA TYR A 336 -8.72 15.23 2.87
C TYR A 336 -8.31 15.51 1.43
N GLN A 337 -7.09 15.12 1.06
CA GLN A 337 -6.36 15.72 -0.05
C GLN A 337 -5.45 14.71 -0.76
N THR A 338 -4.96 15.07 -1.95
CA THR A 338 -4.00 14.26 -2.71
C THR A 338 -3.02 15.10 -3.51
N SER A 339 -1.87 14.53 -3.87
CA SER A 339 -0.90 15.14 -4.79
C SER A 339 -1.30 14.86 -6.23
N ILE A 340 -1.26 15.91 -7.08
CA ILE A 340 -1.49 15.79 -8.52
C ILE A 340 -0.35 16.36 -9.38
N ASN A 341 -0.19 15.78 -10.57
CA ASN A 341 0.87 16.04 -11.56
C ASN A 341 2.27 15.53 -11.16
N GLY A 342 2.33 14.52 -10.30
CA GLY A 342 3.53 13.96 -9.70
C GLY A 342 3.45 13.92 -8.17
N ASP A 343 4.61 13.92 -7.53
CA ASP A 343 4.74 13.84 -6.07
C ASP A 343 4.72 15.26 -5.47
N TYR A 344 3.97 15.52 -4.40
CA TYR A 344 3.92 16.85 -3.81
C TYR A 344 4.98 16.99 -2.71
N PRO A 345 5.62 18.16 -2.58
CA PRO A 345 5.84 19.21 -3.60
C PRO A 345 7.16 19.07 -4.44
N ILE A 346 7.33 17.99 -5.24
CA ILE A 346 8.35 17.85 -6.30
C ILE A 346 7.83 17.28 -7.63
N GLY A 347 7.80 18.11 -8.67
CA GLY A 347 7.54 17.65 -10.02
C GLY A 347 8.01 18.60 -11.12
N VAL A 348 8.02 18.07 -12.34
CA VAL A 348 7.98 18.85 -13.58
C VAL A 348 6.89 18.19 -14.45
N PRO A 349 5.74 18.84 -14.71
CA PRO A 349 5.35 20.19 -14.30
C PRO A 349 5.19 20.34 -12.77
N THR A 350 4.97 21.58 -12.31
CA THR A 350 4.79 21.89 -10.88
C THR A 350 3.65 21.07 -10.27
N THR A 351 3.96 20.33 -9.21
CA THR A 351 2.98 19.56 -8.45
C THR A 351 2.22 20.46 -7.46
N GLN A 352 1.00 20.06 -7.15
CA GLN A 352 0.12 20.75 -6.20
C GLN A 352 -0.70 19.73 -5.40
N MET A 353 -1.16 20.13 -4.21
CA MET A 353 -2.25 19.42 -3.56
C MET A 353 -3.58 19.80 -4.21
N ASP A 354 -4.50 18.85 -4.24
CA ASP A 354 -5.91 19.05 -4.58
C ASP A 354 -6.79 18.35 -3.53
N ASP A 355 -8.03 18.80 -3.36
CA ASP A 355 -8.95 18.24 -2.37
C ASP A 355 -9.58 16.92 -2.89
N LEU A 356 -9.72 15.93 -2.00
CA LEU A 356 -10.41 14.67 -2.25
C LEU A 356 -11.81 14.69 -1.63
N ASP A 357 -12.80 14.16 -2.36
CA ASP A 357 -14.10 13.81 -1.78
C ASP A 357 -13.93 12.80 -0.64
N TRP A 358 -14.42 13.14 0.56
CA TRP A 358 -14.43 12.24 1.72
C TRP A 358 -15.40 11.06 1.48
N PRO A 359 -14.91 9.81 1.36
CA PRO A 359 -15.71 8.70 0.84
C PRO A 359 -16.67 8.07 1.87
N HIS A 360 -16.69 8.58 3.11
CA HIS A 360 -17.48 8.03 4.22
C HIS A 360 -18.45 9.09 4.77
N THR A 361 -19.34 9.61 3.93
CA THR A 361 -20.27 10.73 4.23
C THR A 361 -21.23 10.52 5.42
N SER A 362 -21.32 9.32 5.98
CA SER A 362 -22.00 9.03 7.26
C SER A 362 -21.14 9.28 8.50
N LEU A 363 -19.86 9.59 8.33
CA LEU A 363 -18.87 9.88 9.35
C LEU A 363 -18.28 11.28 9.08
N ALA A 364 -17.91 12.00 10.15
CA ALA A 364 -17.21 13.27 10.00
C ALA A 364 -15.78 13.09 9.42
N GLN A 365 -15.32 14.09 8.65
CA GLN A 365 -13.96 14.22 8.13
C GLN A 365 -13.02 14.67 9.26
N SER A 366 -12.78 13.76 10.20
CA SER A 366 -11.97 13.99 11.38
C SER A 366 -10.62 13.26 11.30
N THR A 367 -9.57 13.81 11.91
CA THR A 367 -8.24 13.17 11.95
C THR A 367 -8.28 11.73 12.47
N GLY A 368 -9.11 11.45 13.48
CA GLY A 368 -9.33 10.08 13.96
C GLY A 368 -9.97 9.15 12.92
N ASN A 369 -10.85 9.65 12.05
CA ASN A 369 -11.46 8.86 10.97
C ASN A 369 -10.55 8.71 9.75
N VAL A 370 -9.77 9.74 9.40
CA VAL A 370 -8.72 9.63 8.37
C VAL A 370 -7.64 8.63 8.80
N PHE A 371 -7.27 8.61 10.09
CA PHE A 371 -6.38 7.59 10.65
C PHE A 371 -6.99 6.17 10.58
N ARG A 372 -8.32 6.02 10.76
CA ARG A 372 -9.02 4.73 10.57
C ARG A 372 -8.95 4.22 9.12
N VAL A 373 -8.96 5.11 8.12
CA VAL A 373 -8.70 4.77 6.72
C VAL A 373 -7.25 4.29 6.57
N ALA A 374 -6.27 5.12 6.96
CA ALA A 374 -4.85 4.80 6.77
C ALA A 374 -4.37 3.51 7.46
N VAL A 375 -4.85 3.21 8.68
CA VAL A 375 -4.50 1.95 9.35
C VAL A 375 -5.13 0.74 8.66
N LEU A 376 -6.33 0.88 8.10
CA LEU A 376 -6.98 -0.16 7.31
C LEU A 376 -6.24 -0.40 6.00
N ASP A 377 -5.82 0.64 5.28
CA ASP A 377 -5.07 0.51 4.02
C ASP A 377 -3.69 -0.13 4.22
N TRP A 378 -3.03 0.14 5.36
CA TRP A 378 -1.85 -0.62 5.79
C TRP A 378 -2.17 -2.10 6.11
N TRP A 379 -3.28 -2.41 6.79
CA TRP A 379 -3.70 -3.79 7.07
C TRP A 379 -4.08 -4.58 5.82
N LYS A 380 -4.77 -3.96 4.85
CA LYS A 380 -5.11 -4.55 3.54
C LYS A 380 -3.88 -5.12 2.81
N ARG A 381 -2.69 -4.61 3.10
CA ARG A 381 -1.41 -5.06 2.51
C ARG A 381 -0.79 -6.26 3.23
N ALA A 382 -0.99 -6.39 4.54
CA ALA A 382 -0.68 -7.63 5.26
C ALA A 382 -1.61 -8.78 4.83
N GLY A 383 -2.87 -8.44 4.55
CA GLY A 383 -3.87 -9.38 4.07
C GLY A 383 -4.27 -10.43 5.12
N THR A 384 -4.79 -11.56 4.64
CA THR A 384 -5.15 -12.76 5.42
C THR A 384 -4.06 -13.33 6.35
N LYS A 385 -2.82 -12.83 6.30
CA LYS A 385 -1.75 -13.20 7.24
C LYS A 385 -1.82 -12.43 8.56
N LEU A 386 -2.40 -11.23 8.59
CA LEU A 386 -2.37 -10.34 9.75
C LEU A 386 -2.88 -11.05 11.02
N ASN A 387 -2.12 -10.99 12.10
CA ASN A 387 -2.51 -11.59 13.36
C ASN A 387 -3.48 -10.64 14.10
N VAL A 388 -4.74 -11.04 14.22
CA VAL A 388 -5.84 -10.29 14.84
C VAL A 388 -5.46 -9.82 16.24
N SER A 389 -5.02 -10.73 17.12
CA SER A 389 -4.60 -10.35 18.48
C SER A 389 -3.44 -9.37 18.47
N SER A 390 -2.49 -9.50 17.53
CA SER A 390 -1.36 -8.57 17.45
C SER A 390 -1.75 -7.19 16.92
N ALA A 391 -2.74 -7.10 16.02
CA ALA A 391 -3.30 -5.84 15.54
C ALA A 391 -4.11 -5.13 16.63
N VAL A 392 -4.91 -5.88 17.40
CA VAL A 392 -5.61 -5.37 18.59
C VAL A 392 -4.62 -4.91 19.67
N ASN A 393 -3.58 -5.71 19.94
CA ASN A 393 -2.54 -5.36 20.91
C ASN A 393 -1.73 -4.11 20.52
N MET A 394 -1.60 -3.78 19.23
CA MET A 394 -0.99 -2.52 18.78
C MET A 394 -1.69 -1.28 19.36
N PHE A 395 -2.99 -1.40 19.64
CA PHE A 395 -3.82 -0.37 20.25
C PHE A 395 -3.96 -0.54 21.77
N GLN A 396 -4.05 -1.78 22.27
CA GLN A 396 -4.47 -2.07 23.65
C GLN A 396 -3.34 -2.50 24.61
N ASP A 397 -2.22 -3.05 24.13
CA ASP A 397 -1.11 -3.46 24.98
C ASP A 397 -0.07 -2.34 25.11
N SER A 398 0.16 -1.92 26.36
CA SER A 398 1.21 -0.99 26.81
C SER A 398 2.59 -1.14 26.13
N LYS A 399 2.96 -2.34 25.67
CA LYS A 399 4.24 -2.57 24.94
C LYS A 399 4.30 -1.82 23.61
N PHE A 400 3.16 -1.45 23.03
CA PHE A 400 3.03 -0.71 21.78
C PHE A 400 2.83 0.80 22.00
N ASN A 401 2.79 1.27 23.25
CA ASN A 401 2.71 2.70 23.56
C ASN A 401 3.95 3.46 23.08
N PHE A 402 3.78 4.74 22.78
CA PHE A 402 4.86 5.64 22.43
C PHE A 402 5.79 5.81 23.65
N VAL A 403 7.03 5.36 23.50
CA VAL A 403 8.09 5.62 24.47
C VAL A 403 8.37 7.13 24.49
N ALA A 404 8.34 7.72 25.68
CA ALA A 404 8.63 9.14 25.87
C ALA A 404 9.96 9.56 25.20
N PRO A 405 10.06 10.80 24.69
CA PRO A 405 11.29 11.27 24.06
C PRO A 405 12.44 11.29 25.08
N GLY A 406 13.67 11.27 24.57
CA GLY A 406 14.87 11.45 25.41
C GLY A 406 14.93 12.84 26.04
N ALA A 407 15.97 13.09 26.84
CA ALA A 407 16.25 14.42 27.38
C ALA A 407 16.37 15.46 26.24
N ASP A 408 15.98 16.70 26.54
CA ASP A 408 16.03 17.81 25.58
C ASP A 408 17.39 17.92 24.88
N VAL A 409 17.36 18.17 23.58
CA VAL A 409 18.53 18.21 22.71
C VAL A 409 18.86 19.65 22.33
N LEU A 410 20.15 19.92 22.16
CA LEU A 410 20.64 21.22 21.71
C LEU A 410 20.23 21.46 20.25
N TRP A 411 19.50 22.54 20.00
CA TRP A 411 19.04 22.92 18.68
C TRP A 411 20.22 23.42 17.84
N LYS A 412 20.65 22.62 16.86
CA LYS A 412 21.74 22.93 15.93
C LYS A 412 21.19 23.23 14.54
N THR A 413 21.52 24.39 13.97
CA THR A 413 21.03 24.86 12.67
C THR A 413 22.06 25.74 11.97
N HIS A 414 22.04 25.81 10.64
CA HIS A 414 22.78 26.84 9.91
C HIS A 414 22.13 28.23 10.09
N SER A 415 22.89 29.30 9.85
CA SER A 415 22.41 30.69 9.82
C SER A 415 21.61 31.06 8.56
N SER A 416 21.82 30.34 7.46
CA SER A 416 20.98 30.36 6.25
C SER A 416 21.13 29.01 5.51
N PRO A 417 20.27 28.67 4.51
CA PRO A 417 20.32 27.38 3.82
C PRO A 417 21.60 27.14 2.99
N THR A 418 22.42 28.17 2.80
CA THR A 418 23.70 28.14 2.08
C THR A 418 24.92 28.37 2.98
N SER A 419 24.72 28.60 4.28
CA SER A 419 25.81 28.79 5.24
C SER A 419 26.50 27.46 5.56
N THR A 420 27.81 27.49 5.78
CA THR A 420 28.61 26.36 6.26
C THR A 420 28.81 26.38 7.78
N THR A 421 28.31 27.40 8.48
CA THR A 421 28.46 27.54 9.94
C THR A 421 27.18 27.12 10.65
N VAL A 422 27.32 26.18 11.58
CA VAL A 422 26.24 25.67 12.44
C VAL A 422 26.28 26.38 13.80
N TYR A 423 25.12 26.80 14.28
CA TYR A 423 24.93 27.50 15.54
C TYR A 423 24.06 26.73 16.52
N GLU A 424 24.28 26.97 17.80
CA GLU A 424 23.56 26.35 18.91
C GLU A 424 22.53 27.31 19.51
N LEU A 425 21.24 26.98 19.38
CA LEU A 425 20.09 27.80 19.79
C LEU A 425 19.39 27.24 21.05
N GLY A 426 20.16 26.71 22.01
CA GLY A 426 19.63 26.21 23.28
C GLY A 426 18.80 24.91 23.18
N PRO A 427 18.23 24.45 24.31
CA PRO A 427 17.53 23.17 24.39
C PRO A 427 16.11 23.21 23.79
N ILE A 428 15.75 22.16 23.07
CA ILE A 428 14.39 21.87 22.59
C ILE A 428 14.05 20.38 22.80
N PRO A 429 12.77 19.99 22.84
CA PRO A 429 12.38 18.59 23.01
C PRO A 429 13.09 17.64 22.02
N ALA A 430 13.53 16.48 22.50
CA ALA A 430 14.03 15.44 21.62
C ALA A 430 12.93 14.96 20.67
N GLY A 431 13.25 14.85 19.38
CA GLY A 431 12.34 14.30 18.39
C GLY A 431 12.49 12.79 18.31
N ASN A 432 11.39 12.07 18.10
CA ASN A 432 11.40 10.62 17.89
C ASN A 432 10.36 10.15 16.86
N ILE A 433 10.55 8.92 16.37
CA ILE A 433 9.66 8.22 15.46
C ILE A 433 9.36 6.83 16.00
N HIS A 434 8.08 6.49 16.03
CA HIS A 434 7.55 5.19 16.43
C HIS A 434 7.14 4.45 15.17
N ILE A 435 7.54 3.19 15.05
CA ILE A 435 7.46 2.46 13.78
C ILE A 435 6.89 1.07 14.03
N TYR A 436 5.74 0.80 13.43
CA TYR A 436 5.03 -0.47 13.49
C TYR A 436 5.17 -1.20 12.14
N ARG A 437 5.44 -2.51 12.16
CA ARG A 437 5.54 -3.35 10.95
C ARG A 437 4.93 -4.71 11.18
N VAL A 438 4.16 -5.18 10.21
CA VAL A 438 3.72 -6.58 10.18
C VAL A 438 4.86 -7.45 9.66
N ASP A 439 5.22 -8.50 10.41
CA ASP A 439 6.13 -9.55 9.94
C ASP A 439 5.45 -10.39 8.83
N PRO A 440 6.01 -10.45 7.60
CA PRO A 440 5.43 -11.25 6.51
C PRO A 440 5.42 -12.77 6.76
N ALA A 441 6.15 -13.27 7.76
CA ALA A 441 6.17 -14.69 8.12
C ALA A 441 5.08 -15.06 9.15
N THR A 442 5.03 -14.38 10.30
CA THR A 442 4.09 -14.69 11.40
C THR A 442 2.81 -13.86 11.40
N GLY A 443 2.76 -12.77 10.63
CA GLY A 443 1.65 -11.82 10.65
C GLY A 443 1.59 -10.93 11.90
N GLN A 444 2.56 -11.03 12.82
CA GLN A 444 2.58 -10.24 14.05
C GLN A 444 3.02 -8.81 13.78
N VAL A 445 2.42 -7.86 14.51
CA VAL A 445 2.85 -6.47 14.55
C VAL A 445 4.06 -6.37 15.47
N SER A 446 5.19 -5.95 14.90
CA SER A 446 6.40 -5.54 15.62
C SER A 446 6.41 -4.03 15.84
N TYR A 447 7.10 -3.58 16.89
CA TYR A 447 7.22 -2.17 17.25
C TYR A 447 8.68 -1.82 17.57
N GLN A 448 9.11 -0.64 17.13
CA GLN A 448 10.37 -0.01 17.51
C GLN A 448 10.18 1.51 17.63
N ASN A 449 11.09 2.19 18.32
CA ASN A 449 11.25 3.64 18.22
C ASN A 449 12.70 4.00 17.85
N LYS A 450 12.90 5.20 17.31
CA LYS A 450 14.20 5.81 17.00
C LYS A 450 14.15 7.32 17.31
N PRO A 451 15.28 7.99 17.56
CA PRO A 451 15.37 9.44 17.44
C PRO A 451 14.97 9.92 16.03
N LEU A 452 14.43 11.13 15.92
CA LEU A 452 14.01 11.77 14.66
C LEU A 452 14.40 13.25 14.65
N THR A 453 14.93 13.71 13.52
CA THR A 453 15.14 15.14 13.23
C THR A 453 13.97 15.70 12.39
N PRO A 454 13.40 16.88 12.73
CA PRO A 454 12.31 17.56 12.00
C PRO A 454 12.54 17.78 10.51
N LEU A 455 13.79 17.89 10.06
CA LEU A 455 14.09 18.10 8.64
C LEU A 455 13.92 16.84 7.76
N ASN A 456 13.40 15.73 8.32
CA ASN A 456 12.93 14.56 7.56
C ASN A 456 11.57 14.81 6.88
N LEU A 457 11.56 15.86 6.07
CA LEU A 457 10.52 16.27 5.13
C LEU A 457 10.29 15.13 4.12
N ALA A 458 9.08 14.55 4.14
CA ALA A 458 8.67 13.44 3.29
C ALA A 458 7.51 13.88 2.39
N VAL A 459 7.39 13.27 1.21
CA VAL A 459 6.46 13.66 0.13
C VAL A 459 5.04 13.14 0.38
N ALA A 460 4.04 13.72 -0.29
CA ALA A 460 2.77 13.02 -0.58
C ALA A 460 2.84 12.48 -2.03
N GLY A 461 2.86 11.16 -2.22
CA GLY A 461 2.97 10.57 -3.55
C GLY A 461 1.75 10.87 -4.43
N GLU A 462 1.92 10.81 -5.75
CA GLU A 462 0.81 11.05 -6.69
C GLU A 462 -0.42 10.15 -6.44
N ASP A 463 -1.61 10.76 -6.46
CA ASP A 463 -2.91 10.17 -6.14
C ASP A 463 -2.99 9.45 -4.76
N GLN A 464 -2.02 9.69 -3.86
CA GLN A 464 -2.01 9.13 -2.51
C GLN A 464 -2.62 10.11 -1.50
N MET A 465 -3.17 9.58 -0.40
CA MET A 465 -3.91 10.40 0.55
C MET A 465 -2.98 11.20 1.45
N TYR A 466 -3.30 12.48 1.58
CA TYR A 466 -2.77 13.40 2.56
C TYR A 466 -3.93 14.03 3.33
N SER A 467 -3.67 14.40 4.58
CA SER A 467 -4.62 15.12 5.41
C SER A 467 -3.87 15.98 6.42
N GLU A 468 -4.33 17.20 6.61
CA GLU A 468 -3.81 18.13 7.61
C GLU A 468 -4.90 18.63 8.56
N ASN A 469 -4.57 18.70 9.84
CA ASN A 469 -5.37 19.32 10.88
C ASN A 469 -4.49 20.35 11.61
N VAL A 470 -4.80 21.62 11.37
CA VAL A 470 -4.16 22.76 12.03
C VAL A 470 -4.96 23.11 13.28
N ASP A 471 -4.27 23.39 14.39
CA ASP A 471 -4.80 23.47 15.76
C ASP A 471 -5.39 22.14 16.31
N ALA A 472 -5.04 21.00 15.70
CA ALA A 472 -5.52 19.65 16.03
C ALA A 472 -5.54 19.29 17.52
N LEU A 473 -4.55 19.76 18.28
CA LEU A 473 -4.41 19.44 19.69
C LEU A 473 -3.83 20.63 20.47
N THR A 474 -4.68 21.28 21.27
CA THR A 474 -4.20 22.11 22.38
C THR A 474 -3.96 21.23 23.59
N SER A 475 -2.70 21.08 23.99
CA SER A 475 -2.32 20.31 25.17
C SER A 475 -2.72 21.03 26.47
N SER A 476 -3.18 20.23 27.42
CA SER A 476 -3.45 20.57 28.81
C SER A 476 -2.22 20.39 29.69
N ILE A 477 -1.30 19.51 29.31
CA ILE A 477 -0.11 19.11 30.08
C ILE A 477 1.15 19.86 29.61
N ALA A 478 1.33 20.04 28.30
CA ALA A 478 2.48 20.76 27.76
C ALA A 478 2.40 22.26 28.10
N LYS A 479 3.58 22.86 28.30
CA LYS A 479 3.74 24.29 28.59
C LYS A 479 4.36 24.99 27.39
N ASP A 480 4.01 26.26 27.18
CA ASP A 480 4.74 27.12 26.27
C ASP A 480 6.22 27.22 26.74
N THR A 481 7.16 26.95 25.83
CA THR A 481 8.60 26.96 26.10
C THR A 481 9.26 28.08 25.31
N VAL A 482 9.85 29.04 26.01
CA VAL A 482 10.58 30.16 25.40
C VAL A 482 12.03 29.75 25.16
N VAL A 483 12.56 30.03 23.96
CA VAL A 483 13.93 29.70 23.55
C VAL A 483 14.54 30.92 22.86
N GLY A 484 15.69 31.40 23.35
CA GLY A 484 16.34 32.64 22.91
C GLY A 484 16.53 33.68 24.03
N PRO A 485 17.04 34.88 23.71
CA PRO A 485 17.45 35.34 22.37
C PRO A 485 18.88 34.95 21.99
N PHE A 486 19.19 34.98 20.69
CA PHE A 486 20.47 34.65 20.09
C PHE A 486 20.82 35.59 18.92
N GLU A 487 22.10 35.67 18.56
CA GLU A 487 22.61 36.36 17.38
C GLU A 487 23.44 35.41 16.51
N PHE A 488 23.14 35.38 15.21
CA PHE A 488 23.94 34.74 14.15
C PHE A 488 25.01 35.73 13.66
N PRO A 489 26.30 35.62 14.07
CA PRO A 489 27.26 36.71 13.90
C PRO A 489 27.78 36.89 12.46
N ASP A 490 27.63 35.88 11.61
CA ASP A 490 28.01 35.88 10.19
C ASP A 490 27.05 36.69 9.31
N THR A 491 25.79 36.77 9.71
CA THR A 491 24.70 37.45 9.02
C THR A 491 24.26 38.71 9.77
N GLY A 492 24.51 38.78 11.07
CA GLY A 492 23.93 39.75 11.99
C GLY A 492 22.40 39.69 11.98
N TYR A 493 21.84 38.48 11.90
CA TYR A 493 20.43 38.24 12.24
C TYR A 493 20.33 37.97 13.74
N ILE A 494 19.46 38.72 14.42
CA ILE A 494 19.07 38.43 15.80
C ILE A 494 17.88 37.48 15.72
N LEU A 495 18.06 36.25 16.19
CA LEU A 495 16.95 35.33 16.47
C LEU A 495 16.54 35.59 17.92
N ASP A 496 15.58 36.49 18.08
CA ASP A 496 14.97 36.82 19.38
C ASP A 496 14.26 35.58 19.98
N THR A 497 13.64 35.74 21.14
CA THR A 497 12.82 34.71 21.77
C THR A 497 11.73 34.16 20.84
N VAL A 498 11.79 32.86 20.59
CA VAL A 498 10.71 32.08 19.97
C VAL A 498 9.96 31.33 21.06
N THR A 499 8.68 30.99 20.84
CA THR A 499 7.90 30.20 21.80
C THR A 499 7.35 28.93 21.16
N LEU A 500 7.90 27.77 21.55
CA LEU A 500 7.31 26.46 21.26
C LEU A 500 5.99 26.36 22.04
N LYS A 501 4.87 26.49 21.37
CA LYS A 501 3.52 26.49 21.96
C LYS A 501 3.14 25.12 22.48
N LYS A 502 2.19 25.07 23.40
CA LYS A 502 1.49 23.84 23.80
C LYS A 502 0.45 23.33 22.78
N LYS A 503 0.48 23.85 21.55
CA LYS A 503 -0.37 23.47 20.43
C LYS A 503 0.39 22.55 19.47
N PHE A 504 -0.33 21.58 18.92
CA PHE A 504 0.19 20.62 17.95
C PHE A 504 -0.76 20.52 16.76
N ASP A 505 -0.15 20.44 15.58
CA ASP A 505 -0.81 20.19 14.30
C ASP A 505 -0.56 18.74 13.90
N VAL A 506 -1.51 18.12 13.19
CA VAL A 506 -1.42 16.71 12.77
C VAL A 506 -1.50 16.59 11.27
N TYR A 507 -0.55 15.86 10.71
CA TYR A 507 -0.50 15.49 9.31
C TYR A 507 -0.57 13.97 9.18
N ILE A 508 -1.31 13.48 8.19
CA ILE A 508 -1.36 12.05 7.84
C ILE A 508 -0.96 11.94 6.37
N ARG A 509 0.09 11.17 6.09
CA ARG A 509 0.42 10.67 4.75
C ARG A 509 0.06 9.20 4.69
N ASP A 510 -0.71 8.78 3.70
CA ASP A 510 -0.97 7.38 3.38
C ASP A 510 -0.62 7.10 1.92
N GLN A 511 0.56 6.52 1.73
CA GLN A 511 1.14 6.17 0.42
C GLN A 511 0.55 4.88 -0.17
N VAL A 512 -0.42 4.27 0.51
CA VAL A 512 -1.02 2.97 0.13
C VAL A 512 -2.54 2.99 0.02
N TYR A 513 -3.15 4.17 0.15
CA TYR A 513 -4.58 4.44 0.15
C TYR A 513 -5.35 3.78 -1.01
N GLN A 514 -4.82 3.84 -2.23
CA GLN A 514 -5.46 3.25 -3.41
C GLN A 514 -4.47 2.42 -4.25
N PRO A 515 -4.59 1.08 -4.28
CA PRO A 515 -3.66 0.23 -5.01
C PRO A 515 -3.95 0.19 -6.51
N GLY A 516 -2.89 0.05 -7.31
CA GLY A 516 -2.96 -0.19 -8.75
C GLY A 516 -2.85 1.04 -9.64
N SER A 517 -2.58 0.81 -10.93
CA SER A 517 -2.21 1.84 -11.90
C SER A 517 -3.38 2.67 -12.48
N THR A 518 -4.55 2.66 -11.85
CA THR A 518 -5.73 3.44 -12.28
C THR A 518 -6.08 4.59 -11.32
N LYS A 519 -5.80 4.45 -10.02
CA LYS A 519 -5.97 5.51 -9.02
C LYS A 519 -4.85 5.60 -7.97
N GLY A 520 -3.87 4.70 -8.01
CA GLY A 520 -2.69 4.79 -7.14
C GLY A 520 -1.58 5.69 -7.69
N GLY A 521 -1.87 6.49 -8.72
CA GLY A 521 -0.93 7.38 -9.39
C GLY A 521 0.36 6.72 -9.86
N LYS A 522 1.41 7.54 -9.96
CA LYS A 522 2.80 7.17 -10.22
C LYS A 522 3.28 5.90 -9.51
N HIS A 523 2.88 5.69 -8.26
CA HIS A 523 3.45 4.66 -7.38
C HIS A 523 2.56 3.43 -7.17
N ALA A 524 1.30 3.51 -7.60
CA ALA A 524 0.26 2.48 -7.57
C ALA A 524 -0.11 1.97 -6.16
N GLY A 525 -0.10 2.83 -5.13
CA GLY A 525 -0.48 2.48 -3.75
C GLY A 525 0.47 1.49 -3.07
N GLU A 526 1.77 1.65 -3.30
CA GLU A 526 2.83 0.78 -2.79
C GLU A 526 3.73 1.53 -1.77
N PRO A 527 4.33 0.84 -0.78
CA PRO A 527 5.04 1.51 0.31
C PRO A 527 6.30 2.16 -0.23
N MET A 528 6.49 3.43 0.09
CA MET A 528 7.54 4.25 -0.50
C MET A 528 8.83 4.20 0.30
N ASP A 529 9.97 4.38 -0.37
CA ASP A 529 11.25 4.37 0.34
C ASP A 529 11.36 5.62 1.22
N TYR A 530 11.80 5.42 2.47
CA TYR A 530 11.94 6.47 3.48
C TYR A 530 12.94 5.98 4.53
N LEU A 531 14.04 6.71 4.73
CA LEU A 531 15.21 6.21 5.47
C LEU A 531 14.92 5.83 6.94
N PRO A 532 14.11 6.59 7.73
CA PRO A 532 13.76 6.19 9.09
C PRO A 532 12.95 4.87 9.16
N ALA A 533 12.06 4.64 8.19
CA ALA A 533 11.19 3.47 8.11
C ALA A 533 11.89 2.22 7.54
N ALA A 534 12.82 2.41 6.59
CA ALA A 534 13.52 1.30 5.93
C ALA A 534 14.39 0.48 6.90
N VAL A 535 14.27 -0.85 6.84
CA VAL A 535 15.18 -1.79 7.51
C VAL A 535 15.43 -2.98 6.60
N THR A 536 16.62 -3.06 6.00
CA THR A 536 17.20 -4.36 5.62
C THR A 536 17.62 -5.10 6.89
N GLN A 537 17.51 -6.43 6.89
CA GLN A 537 18.02 -7.30 7.96
C GLN A 537 19.43 -6.87 8.38
N LEU A 538 19.67 -6.72 9.70
CA LEU A 538 20.97 -6.33 10.25
C LEU A 538 21.70 -7.54 10.85
N PRO A 539 22.78 -8.03 10.23
CA PRO A 539 23.79 -8.83 10.92
C PRO A 539 24.46 -8.00 12.02
N ALA A 540 24.76 -8.63 13.16
CA ALA A 540 25.19 -7.96 14.41
C ALA A 540 26.57 -7.26 14.39
N HIS A 541 27.14 -6.98 13.21
CA HIS A 541 28.47 -6.36 13.04
C HIS A 541 28.46 -5.07 12.20
N LEU A 542 27.33 -4.66 11.62
CA LEU A 542 27.22 -3.42 10.85
C LEU A 542 26.61 -2.30 11.70
N ARG A 543 27.38 -1.23 11.91
CA ARG A 543 27.10 -0.16 12.90
C ARG A 543 26.07 0.85 12.39
N PRO A 544 25.29 1.50 13.28
CA PRO A 544 24.47 2.66 12.93
C PRO A 544 25.35 3.90 12.78
N SER A 545 25.83 4.18 11.57
CA SER A 545 26.64 5.38 11.28
C SER A 545 26.46 5.88 9.84
N GLN A 546 25.22 6.23 9.50
CA GLN A 546 24.85 7.05 8.34
C GLN A 546 23.41 7.53 8.53
N ASP A 547 23.25 8.61 9.30
CA ASP A 547 22.10 9.50 9.13
C ASP A 547 22.34 10.37 7.89
N LEU A 548 21.31 10.59 7.07
CA LEU A 548 21.44 11.20 5.74
C LEU A 548 20.18 12.01 5.40
N GLY A 549 20.23 13.32 5.60
CA GLY A 549 19.22 14.26 5.06
C GLY A 549 19.36 14.46 3.54
N GLY A 550 18.25 14.70 2.84
CA GLY A 550 18.16 14.96 1.40
C GLY A 550 17.01 14.21 0.71
N PRO A 551 16.66 14.49 -0.58
CA PRO A 551 16.93 15.67 -1.39
C PRO A 551 15.72 16.56 -1.94
N GLY A 552 15.04 17.41 -1.13
CA GLY A 552 14.23 18.67 -1.51
C GLY A 552 11.84 19.95 -0.21
N PHE A 553 10.93 20.90 -0.61
CA PHE A 553 9.90 20.91 -1.67
C PHE A 553 9.54 22.34 -2.17
N GLY A 554 8.68 22.46 -3.20
CA GLY A 554 8.12 23.72 -3.73
C GLY A 554 6.71 23.51 -4.34
N ALA A 555 5.69 24.32 -4.04
CA ALA A 555 5.41 25.60 -4.70
C ALA A 555 4.25 26.34 -3.96
N TYR A 556 3.99 27.65 -4.13
CA TYR A 556 4.29 28.54 -5.25
C TYR A 556 4.93 29.88 -4.83
N SER A 557 5.53 30.60 -5.78
CA SER A 557 6.46 31.69 -5.48
C SER A 557 5.80 32.98 -4.97
N TYR A 558 5.90 33.24 -3.67
CA TYR A 558 6.09 34.62 -3.18
C TYR A 558 7.58 34.92 -3.10
N LYS A 559 8.04 35.98 -3.77
CA LYS A 559 9.35 36.57 -3.48
C LYS A 559 9.16 37.49 -2.26
N PRO A 560 9.72 37.19 -1.08
CA PRO A 560 9.68 38.14 0.02
C PRO A 560 10.37 39.44 -0.42
N PRO A 561 9.82 40.62 -0.04
CA PRO A 561 10.45 41.89 -0.36
C PRO A 561 11.87 41.92 0.24
N PRO A 562 12.86 42.49 -0.45
CA PRO A 562 14.23 42.54 0.05
C PRO A 562 14.26 43.24 1.42
N PRO A 563 14.87 42.63 2.46
CA PRO A 563 14.88 43.21 3.78
C PRO A 563 15.64 44.55 3.75
N PRO A 564 15.19 45.60 4.46
CA PRO A 564 15.47 46.98 4.02
C PRO A 564 16.94 47.45 3.96
N ASN A 565 17.91 46.70 4.49
CA ASN A 565 19.31 47.15 4.63
C ASN A 565 20.40 46.06 4.57
N LYS A 566 20.17 44.86 4.01
CA LYS A 566 21.23 43.84 3.84
C LYS A 566 21.17 43.12 2.48
N LYS A 567 22.34 42.84 1.89
CA LYS A 567 22.47 41.89 0.76
C LYS A 567 22.10 40.50 1.28
N ASN A 568 21.01 39.95 0.78
CA ASN A 568 20.22 38.93 1.47
C ASN A 568 20.86 37.52 1.40
N PRO A 569 21.29 36.91 2.52
CA PRO A 569 21.94 35.58 2.54
C PRO A 569 20.95 34.41 2.66
N GLY A 570 19.63 34.69 2.72
CA GLY A 570 18.57 33.72 3.00
C GLY A 570 18.03 33.83 4.43
N LEU A 571 16.79 33.40 4.66
CA LEU A 571 16.19 33.32 5.99
C LEU A 571 16.80 32.15 6.78
N PRO A 572 16.91 32.21 8.12
CA PRO A 572 17.50 31.12 8.90
C PRO A 572 16.62 29.86 8.82
N PRO A 573 17.15 28.70 8.39
CA PRO A 573 16.41 27.44 8.27
C PRO A 573 15.96 26.87 9.62
N ALA A 574 16.34 27.52 10.72
CA ALA A 574 15.90 27.25 12.08
C ALA A 574 14.37 27.12 12.18
N ILE A 575 13.61 28.02 11.54
CA ILE A 575 12.14 28.04 11.64
C ILE A 575 11.54 27.95 10.24
N THR A 576 10.64 26.99 10.06
CA THR A 576 9.86 26.82 8.82
C THR A 576 8.46 27.40 8.98
N SER A 577 7.78 27.68 7.87
CA SER A 577 6.34 27.99 7.85
C SER A 577 5.52 26.86 8.49
N GLN A 578 4.24 27.13 8.79
CA GLN A 578 3.28 26.14 9.29
C GLN A 578 2.81 25.19 8.17
N SER A 579 3.75 24.46 7.58
CA SER A 579 3.55 23.40 6.57
C SER A 579 4.43 22.21 6.90
N ASP A 580 3.94 20.99 6.65
CA ASP A 580 4.71 19.76 6.82
C ASP A 580 5.87 19.65 5.81
N PHE A 581 5.70 20.19 4.61
CA PHE A 581 6.70 20.14 3.53
C PHE A 581 7.70 21.30 3.57
N ALA A 582 7.43 22.34 4.37
CA ALA A 582 8.28 23.52 4.56
C ALA A 582 8.70 24.25 3.26
N GLU A 583 7.92 24.08 2.18
CA GLU A 583 8.17 24.56 0.81
C GLU A 583 8.45 26.07 0.71
N ASN A 584 7.80 26.88 1.53
CA ASN A 584 8.02 28.33 1.57
C ASN A 584 9.30 28.76 2.32
N SER A 585 10.05 27.82 2.91
CA SER A 585 11.23 28.09 3.74
C SER A 585 12.55 28.23 2.95
N GLY A 586 12.48 28.17 1.62
CA GLY A 586 13.65 28.41 0.74
C GLY A 586 14.66 27.27 0.67
N PHE A 587 14.29 26.03 1.06
CA PHE A 587 15.15 24.87 0.88
C PHE A 587 15.28 24.52 -0.62
N THR A 588 16.51 24.24 -1.07
CA THR A 588 16.80 23.73 -2.42
C THR A 588 16.23 22.33 -2.62
N PRO A 589 15.94 21.85 -3.85
CA PRO A 589 15.67 20.44 -4.24
C PRO A 589 16.73 19.38 -3.86
N SER A 590 17.31 19.47 -2.66
CA SER A 590 18.35 18.65 -2.05
C SER A 590 18.29 18.57 -0.49
N LYS A 591 17.11 18.60 0.19
CA LYS A 591 16.96 18.53 1.67
C LYS A 591 16.20 17.41 2.50
N TYR A 592 15.08 16.62 2.42
CA TYR A 592 13.81 16.12 1.74
C TYR A 592 13.69 14.93 0.75
N TYR A 593 13.07 13.81 1.16
CA TYR A 593 13.17 12.52 0.45
C TYR A 593 12.57 12.46 -0.98
N GLN A 594 13.34 12.05 -2.00
CA GLN A 594 12.83 11.76 -3.36
C GLN A 594 12.66 10.24 -3.55
N TYR A 595 11.51 9.81 -4.09
CA TYR A 595 11.21 8.39 -4.24
C TYR A 595 11.94 7.72 -5.42
N SER A 596 12.33 6.46 -5.20
CA SER A 596 12.99 5.63 -6.21
C SER A 596 12.08 5.34 -7.42
N GLN A 597 12.70 5.23 -8.60
CA GLN A 597 12.04 4.88 -9.87
C GLN A 597 12.67 3.61 -10.47
N GLY A 598 11.91 2.88 -11.29
CA GLY A 598 12.29 1.59 -11.87
C GLY A 598 13.55 1.67 -12.74
N PRO A 599 14.63 0.92 -12.40
CA PRO A 599 15.87 0.97 -13.16
C PRO A 599 15.78 0.26 -14.52
N GLY A 600 16.39 0.86 -15.53
CA GLY A 600 16.74 0.15 -16.76
C GLY A 600 17.82 -0.91 -16.51
N THR A 601 17.64 -2.09 -17.11
CA THR A 601 18.59 -3.23 -17.14
C THR A 601 18.95 -3.88 -15.79
N GLY A 602 18.67 -5.18 -15.68
CA GLY A 602 18.97 -6.01 -14.52
C GLY A 602 18.34 -7.40 -14.70
N LYS A 603 18.54 -8.33 -13.77
CA LYS A 603 17.94 -9.69 -13.88
C LYS A 603 16.49 -9.76 -13.36
N ASN A 604 16.12 -8.90 -12.40
CA ASN A 604 14.76 -8.67 -11.90
C ASN A 604 14.47 -7.14 -11.80
N PRO A 605 14.62 -6.35 -12.88
CA PRO A 605 14.82 -4.89 -12.76
C PRO A 605 13.58 -4.11 -12.31
N LYS A 606 12.37 -4.67 -12.48
CA LYS A 606 11.10 -4.00 -12.14
C LYS A 606 10.58 -4.26 -10.72
N MET A 607 11.31 -4.90 -9.82
CA MET A 607 10.82 -5.13 -8.44
C MET A 607 11.16 -3.93 -7.52
N ARG A 608 10.15 -3.29 -6.91
CA ARG A 608 10.36 -2.14 -6.00
C ARG A 608 11.20 -2.55 -4.78
N PRO A 609 12.27 -1.83 -4.41
CA PRO A 609 13.13 -2.19 -3.28
C PRO A 609 12.41 -2.27 -1.92
N THR A 610 11.33 -1.51 -1.72
CA THR A 610 10.58 -1.48 -0.46
C THR A 610 9.83 -2.77 -0.15
N TYR A 611 9.49 -3.56 -1.18
CA TYR A 611 8.91 -4.90 -1.04
C TYR A 611 9.81 -5.86 -0.24
N GLN A 612 11.11 -5.55 -0.10
CA GLN A 612 12.10 -6.31 0.66
C GLN A 612 12.57 -5.59 1.95
N LYS A 613 12.21 -4.31 2.14
CA LYS A 613 12.79 -3.43 3.18
C LYS A 613 11.77 -2.81 4.15
N ASN A 614 10.47 -3.04 3.93
CA ASN A 614 9.36 -2.33 4.57
C ASN A 614 9.53 -0.80 4.46
N GLY A 615 9.20 -0.25 3.30
CA GLY A 615 9.07 1.20 3.10
C GLY A 615 7.97 1.81 3.97
N MET A 616 7.89 3.13 4.01
CA MET A 616 6.79 3.87 4.64
C MET A 616 5.49 3.60 3.87
N ALA A 617 4.50 2.99 4.53
CA ALA A 617 3.15 2.92 4.02
C ALA A 617 2.37 4.16 4.49
N VAL A 618 2.45 4.48 5.78
CA VAL A 618 1.72 5.59 6.41
C VAL A 618 2.63 6.34 7.39
N ASP A 619 2.60 7.67 7.41
CA ASP A 619 3.22 8.53 8.46
C ASP A 619 2.17 9.47 9.07
N ILE A 620 1.90 9.30 10.36
CA ILE A 620 1.12 10.25 11.17
C ILE A 620 2.11 11.14 11.91
N ARG A 621 2.15 12.41 11.55
CA ARG A 621 3.15 13.35 12.03
C ARG A 621 2.52 14.45 12.86
N PHE A 622 3.03 14.62 14.07
CA PHE A 622 2.67 15.70 14.97
C PHE A 622 3.75 16.77 14.92
N ARG A 623 3.40 17.99 14.52
CA ARG A 623 4.30 19.16 14.58
C ARG A 623 3.91 20.04 15.76
N ARG A 624 4.89 20.54 16.50
CA ARG A 624 4.63 21.46 17.62
C ARG A 624 4.75 22.89 17.13
N GLN A 625 3.68 23.66 17.26
CA GLN A 625 3.66 25.06 16.79
C GLN A 625 4.75 25.88 17.48
N VAL A 626 5.46 26.70 16.71
CA VAL A 626 6.42 27.69 17.16
C VAL A 626 5.87 29.06 16.79
N ASN A 627 5.58 29.89 17.79
CA ASN A 627 5.36 31.31 17.54
C ASN A 627 6.72 31.99 17.31
N THR A 628 6.80 32.75 16.23
CA THR A 628 8.05 33.30 15.69
C THR A 628 8.53 34.58 16.41
N GLY A 629 7.75 35.11 17.36
CA GLY A 629 8.11 36.30 18.11
C GLY A 629 8.36 37.51 17.19
N THR A 630 9.44 38.24 17.42
CA THR A 630 9.80 39.40 16.57
C THR A 630 10.29 39.02 15.17
N LEU A 631 10.59 37.73 14.91
CA LEU A 631 10.92 37.25 13.56
C LEU A 631 9.72 37.19 12.60
N ALA A 632 8.48 37.30 13.08
CA ALA A 632 7.28 37.24 12.25
C ALA A 632 7.36 38.17 11.02
N LYS A 633 7.85 39.40 11.24
CA LYS A 633 8.01 40.41 10.17
C LYS A 633 9.10 40.09 9.15
N SER A 634 10.11 39.29 9.51
CA SER A 634 11.17 38.85 8.59
C SER A 634 10.86 37.53 7.89
N LEU A 635 10.12 36.64 8.56
CA LEU A 635 9.73 35.34 8.02
C LEU A 635 8.45 35.41 7.17
N GLY A 636 7.58 36.38 7.45
CA GLY A 636 6.27 36.52 6.80
C GLY A 636 5.15 35.72 7.47
N PHE A 637 5.40 35.09 8.63
CA PHE A 637 4.43 34.28 9.37
C PHE A 637 4.64 34.33 10.89
N ASP A 638 3.54 34.42 11.65
CA ASP A 638 3.54 34.44 13.13
C ASP A 638 3.68 33.06 13.77
N THR A 639 3.32 32.00 13.05
CA THR A 639 3.35 30.60 13.50
C THR A 639 4.05 29.73 12.46
N GLY A 640 4.89 28.80 12.93
CA GLY A 640 5.66 27.88 12.12
C GLY A 640 6.10 26.66 12.92
N TYR A 641 7.17 25.99 12.50
CA TYR A 641 7.73 24.82 13.19
C TYR A 641 9.24 24.93 13.38
N VAL A 642 9.81 24.09 14.25
CA VAL A 642 11.27 23.86 14.26
C VAL A 642 11.63 23.20 12.93
N GLY A 643 12.49 23.85 12.16
CA GLY A 643 12.96 23.43 10.85
C GLY A 643 14.20 22.57 10.94
N GLU A 644 15.35 23.16 10.63
CA GLU A 644 16.62 22.47 10.72
C GLU A 644 17.05 22.24 12.18
N LYS A 645 17.40 20.98 12.45
CA LYS A 645 17.86 20.45 13.73
C LYS A 645 18.83 19.31 13.40
N LEU A 646 20.11 19.66 13.36
CA LEU A 646 21.21 18.76 13.01
C LEU A 646 21.53 17.82 14.18
N ASP A 647 22.30 16.76 13.91
CA ASP A 647 22.61 15.75 14.93
C ASP A 647 23.53 16.28 16.04
N ALA A 648 23.63 15.54 17.15
CA ALA A 648 24.45 15.94 18.29
C ALA A 648 25.97 15.98 17.96
N ALA A 649 26.44 15.17 17.01
CA ALA A 649 27.85 15.05 16.63
C ALA A 649 28.32 16.18 15.69
N THR A 650 27.39 16.87 15.04
CA THR A 650 27.63 18.00 14.16
C THR A 650 28.41 19.09 14.89
N VAL A 651 29.55 19.49 14.33
CA VAL A 651 30.41 20.55 14.88
C VAL A 651 29.67 21.89 14.77
N SER A 652 29.59 22.60 15.88
CA SER A 652 28.71 23.75 16.07
C SER A 652 29.38 24.83 16.92
N THR A 653 28.96 26.07 16.74
CA THR A 653 29.44 27.23 17.51
C THR A 653 28.30 27.74 18.41
N PRO A 654 28.53 28.04 19.69
CA PRO A 654 27.54 28.71 20.52
C PRO A 654 27.06 30.01 19.87
N ALA A 655 25.75 30.16 19.67
CA ALA A 655 25.20 31.45 19.24
C ALA A 655 25.45 32.49 20.33
N ARG A 656 25.72 33.74 19.94
CA ARG A 656 26.01 34.79 20.93
C ARG A 656 24.71 35.30 21.54
N PRO A 657 24.65 35.62 22.85
CA PRO A 657 23.59 36.49 23.34
C PRO A 657 23.72 37.85 22.62
N PRO A 658 22.62 38.51 22.24
CA PRO A 658 22.68 39.78 21.54
C PRO A 658 23.49 40.80 22.35
N VAL A 659 24.46 41.47 21.72
CA VAL A 659 25.19 42.54 22.39
C VAL A 659 24.21 43.68 22.67
N PRO A 660 24.01 44.12 23.92
CA PRO A 660 23.15 45.26 24.20
C PRO A 660 23.71 46.49 23.47
N VAL A 661 22.91 47.08 22.58
CA VAL A 661 23.28 48.35 21.94
C VAL A 661 23.49 49.37 23.06
N PRO A 662 24.68 49.98 23.20
CA PRO A 662 24.91 50.98 24.23
C PRO A 662 23.86 52.08 24.09
N THR A 663 23.16 52.40 25.18
CA THR A 663 22.21 53.51 25.19
C THR A 663 22.95 54.78 24.84
N VAL A 664 22.70 55.30 23.63
CA VAL A 664 23.24 56.60 23.19
C VAL A 664 22.80 57.63 24.22
N PRO A 665 23.72 58.38 24.85
CA PRO A 665 23.34 59.43 25.79
C PRO A 665 22.39 60.42 25.11
N ASP A 666 21.29 60.73 25.79
CA ASP A 666 20.28 61.66 25.28
C ASP A 666 20.93 63.04 25.05
N PRO A 667 20.88 63.61 23.82
CA PRO A 667 21.56 64.87 23.50
C PRO A 667 20.78 66.09 24.02
N THR A 668 20.45 66.09 25.32
CA THR A 668 19.57 67.08 25.98
C THR A 668 20.15 67.65 27.28
N GLU A 669 21.43 68.06 27.28
CA GLU A 669 21.85 69.14 28.19
C GLU A 669 23.04 69.95 27.61
N THR A 670 22.72 71.05 26.94
CA THR A 670 23.63 72.20 26.78
C THR A 670 22.98 73.42 27.45
N GLY A 671 23.44 73.72 28.67
CA GLY A 671 22.93 74.84 29.45
C GLY A 671 23.17 76.18 28.76
N THR A 672 22.24 77.12 28.96
CA THR A 672 22.44 78.53 28.62
C THR A 672 23.49 79.13 29.53
N ASP A 673 24.60 79.62 28.96
CA ASP A 673 25.47 80.60 29.63
C ASP A 673 25.83 81.73 28.65
N THR A 674 26.03 82.93 29.18
CA THR A 674 26.11 84.18 28.43
C THR A 674 27.55 84.69 28.35
N GLY A 675 28.21 84.47 27.21
CA GLY A 675 29.54 85.01 26.90
C GLY A 675 29.50 86.05 25.78
N THR A 676 30.14 87.22 26.00
CA THR A 676 30.14 88.35 25.05
C THR A 676 31.19 88.24 23.93
N ASP A 677 30.84 88.82 22.79
CA ASP A 677 31.64 88.93 21.55
C ASP A 677 32.87 89.87 21.66
N THR A 678 33.98 89.46 21.05
CA THR A 678 34.90 90.35 20.30
C THR A 678 35.75 89.54 19.29
N GLY A 679 35.82 89.94 18.01
CA GLY A 679 37.03 89.67 17.19
C GLY A 679 36.86 89.36 15.69
N THR A 680 36.82 90.40 14.86
CA THR A 680 37.05 90.37 13.38
C THR A 680 38.31 89.59 12.96
N SER A 681 38.39 88.97 11.76
CA SER A 681 38.47 89.72 10.49
C SER A 681 38.45 88.87 9.19
N THR A 682 37.91 89.49 8.12
CA THR A 682 38.26 89.43 6.68
C THR A 682 38.63 88.10 5.98
N GLY A 683 37.97 87.82 4.85
CA GLY A 683 38.44 86.84 3.85
C GLY A 683 37.55 86.72 2.59
N THR A 684 37.74 87.59 1.59
CA THR A 684 37.02 87.54 0.29
C THR A 684 37.65 86.55 -0.70
N GLY A 685 36.86 85.81 -1.47
CA GLY A 685 37.38 84.94 -2.54
C GLY A 685 36.31 84.40 -3.50
N THR A 686 36.01 85.14 -4.57
CA THR A 686 35.26 84.63 -5.73
C THR A 686 36.18 83.89 -6.70
N GLY A 687 35.77 82.72 -7.19
CA GLY A 687 36.56 81.98 -8.19
C GLY A 687 35.78 80.84 -8.86
N THR A 688 35.31 81.09 -10.08
CA THR A 688 34.94 80.04 -11.05
C THR A 688 36.19 79.57 -11.80
N ASP A 689 36.29 78.27 -12.12
CA ASP A 689 36.42 77.89 -13.54
C ASP A 689 36.10 76.40 -13.79
N THR A 690 36.17 76.06 -15.08
CA THR A 690 35.77 74.85 -15.80
C THR A 690 36.78 73.71 -15.77
N GLY A 691 36.34 72.51 -16.17
CA GLY A 691 37.20 71.31 -16.21
C GLY A 691 36.57 70.14 -16.98
N ALA A 692 36.10 70.36 -18.21
CA ALA A 692 35.60 69.28 -19.06
C ALA A 692 36.76 68.52 -19.73
N GLY A 693 36.73 67.18 -19.68
CA GLY A 693 37.76 66.31 -20.28
C GLY A 693 37.17 65.07 -20.93
N THR A 694 36.95 65.14 -22.24
CA THR A 694 36.50 63.99 -23.07
C THR A 694 37.69 63.14 -23.53
N GLY A 695 37.56 61.81 -23.46
CA GLY A 695 38.53 60.89 -24.06
C GLY A 695 37.87 59.54 -24.37
N THR A 696 37.71 59.23 -25.65
CA THR A 696 37.13 57.97 -26.14
C THR A 696 38.19 57.04 -26.71
N LEU A 697 38.20 55.79 -26.24
CA LEU A 697 38.30 54.58 -27.08
C LEU A 697 37.84 53.36 -26.27
#